data_AF-A0A2H3S6X5-F1
#
_entry.id   AF-A0A2H3S6X5-F1
#
_cell.length_a   1.000
_cell.length_b   1.000
_cell.length_c   1.000
_cell.angle_alpha   90.00
_cell.angle_beta   90.00
_cell.angle_gamma   90.00
#
_symmetry.space_group_name_H-M   'P 1'
#
loop_
_entity.id
_entity.type
_entity.pdbx_description
1 polymer ?
#
loop_
_entity_poly.entity_id
_entity_poly.type
_entity_poly.pdbx_seq_one_letter_code
_entity_poly.pdbx_strand_id
1 'polypeptide(L)'
;MVASQYPVRPALHHDEKEITGYVDPWVVSPGETAHVKISSTKPKLKYQLVRLLQGLDMPHAPAPAKEIIEHGPKGELAGRFQASHPGSYAVVDVWRREPLLSKSEGVEIDFYVQPWMLDAPHPQAILSNLDAAKNAGIAVLLDRDNQLLVWIGTSNGVEVNKIASSARERRWFHVRITLKAREFQLQLTHIASGNEIAPSSTTIHTSLSSTPRLDSGSPMYFAATRAASPTSASQLPVHFFNGRIEAPRFKALGRKTWDIARYDFSVGIDTDEIFDVSGSGLDGILVNAPTRAIRAHDWDHKLIGLGWKEATYGFGAIHFHDDDLDDAAWDTDFEFTVPPDLRSGAYAVEVQDTESDLKDAIVFFVRPKVVRPQAKIAFVFSTFTYLAYANEHMYDETKSTHISFPEGVQLVASDNYYKMVRRHDLGLAIYDLHSDGSGVVYSTTKRPILNVRPDYIHWGFQRPREFSADLLMVGFLEKHFGDGYDILTDHDLHLRGRAALSQYDVVISGSHPEYPSAESLDAYEGHAKNGGSLIYAGGNGFYWKSVTDPKRPHRMEVRRADVGARTHENPPGERHHALNGQLGGLWRSIGRPPNELWGIGSCASGKGPGRPFIPTDEALNNPSLEWLWKGLNEESRKLLGTKGLAGGASGDELDRLDIAIGSPANAILLARSERHDDHFMLFNEELIFPMIGTLGSTSPLVRSDMVYYETNGGGSVFSVGSINWNNSLAWDGYENDVAQVTENVIREFLARGKKNVSP
;
A
#
# COMPACT_ATOMS: atom_id res chain seq x y z
N MET A 1 -17.06 25.07 26.83
CA MET A 1 -18.28 25.03 25.99
C MET A 1 -17.99 25.14 24.50
N VAL A 2 -17.14 26.06 24.01
CA VAL A 2 -16.79 26.13 22.57
C VAL A 2 -15.93 24.94 22.10
N ALA A 3 -14.92 24.52 22.90
CA ALA A 3 -14.08 23.37 22.55
C ALA A 3 -14.84 22.03 22.48
N SER A 4 -15.91 21.86 23.26
CA SER A 4 -16.78 20.66 23.19
C SER A 4 -17.70 20.67 21.96
N GLN A 5 -17.96 21.84 21.36
CA GLN A 5 -18.79 21.99 20.17
C GLN A 5 -18.02 21.65 18.89
N TYR A 6 -16.74 22.03 18.84
CA TYR A 6 -15.85 21.82 17.69
C TYR A 6 -14.57 21.09 18.12
N PRO A 7 -14.67 19.80 18.49
CA PRO A 7 -13.51 19.03 18.90
C PRO A 7 -12.51 18.88 17.75
N VAL A 8 -11.23 19.07 18.06
CA VAL A 8 -10.10 18.84 17.14
C VAL A 8 -9.34 17.62 17.64
N ARG A 9 -8.95 16.72 16.73
CA ARG A 9 -8.10 15.56 17.07
C ARG A 9 -6.79 16.06 17.70
N PRO A 10 -6.45 15.63 18.93
CA PRO A 10 -5.20 16.04 19.56
C PRO A 10 -4.01 15.49 18.77
N ALA A 11 -2.86 16.17 18.84
CA ALA A 11 -1.61 15.61 18.33
C ALA A 11 -1.29 14.33 19.11
N LEU A 12 -0.83 13.29 18.40
CA LEU A 12 -0.42 12.05 19.05
C LEU A 12 0.80 12.31 19.93
N HIS A 13 0.79 11.76 21.15
CA HIS A 13 1.93 11.72 22.05
C HIS A 13 1.78 10.52 22.99
N HIS A 14 2.85 9.77 23.22
CA HIS A 14 2.88 8.68 24.17
C HIS A 14 4.19 8.68 24.98
N ASP A 15 4.09 8.31 26.26
CA ASP A 15 5.24 8.23 27.18
C ASP A 15 5.90 6.84 27.19
N GLU A 16 5.33 5.88 26.46
CA GLU A 16 5.89 4.53 26.36
C GLU A 16 7.25 4.55 25.65
N LYS A 17 8.17 3.68 26.11
CA LYS A 17 9.54 3.64 25.58
C LYS A 17 9.52 3.09 24.15
N GLU A 18 9.92 3.90 23.18
CA GLU A 18 10.04 3.45 21.79
C GLU A 18 11.13 4.20 21.01
N ILE A 19 11.64 3.50 19.99
CA ILE A 19 12.39 4.04 18.87
C ILE A 19 11.74 3.46 17.61
N THR A 20 11.53 4.32 16.62
CA THR A 20 11.14 3.93 15.26
C THR A 20 11.63 4.95 14.24
N GLY A 21 11.53 4.63 12.96
CA GLY A 21 11.95 5.53 11.89
C GLY A 21 11.77 4.95 10.51
N TYR A 22 12.14 5.75 9.53
CA TYR A 22 12.18 5.39 8.11
C TYR A 22 13.30 6.13 7.38
N VAL A 23 13.66 5.60 6.21
CA VAL A 23 14.61 6.22 5.28
C VAL A 23 13.86 6.65 4.02
N ASP A 24 14.15 7.84 3.53
CA ASP A 24 13.64 8.36 2.25
C ASP A 24 14.83 8.78 1.37
N PRO A 25 14.97 8.28 0.13
CA PRO A 25 14.18 7.22 -0.49
C PRO A 25 14.35 5.85 0.21
N TRP A 26 13.33 5.01 0.14
CA TRP A 26 13.37 3.67 0.75
C TRP A 26 14.27 2.68 -0.01
N VAL A 27 14.42 2.89 -1.32
CA VAL A 27 15.31 2.14 -2.19
C VAL A 27 16.30 3.11 -2.84
N VAL A 28 17.59 2.90 -2.62
CA VAL A 28 18.68 3.81 -3.02
C VAL A 28 19.78 3.08 -3.78
N SER A 29 20.50 3.79 -4.63
CA SER A 29 21.72 3.32 -5.30
C SER A 29 22.97 3.78 -4.56
N PRO A 30 24.08 3.03 -4.61
CA PRO A 30 25.38 3.52 -4.12
C PRO A 30 25.75 4.88 -4.74
N GLY A 31 26.10 5.85 -3.89
CA GLY A 31 26.35 7.24 -4.27
C GLY A 31 25.13 8.17 -4.20
N GLU A 32 23.92 7.65 -4.05
CA GLU A 32 22.73 8.48 -3.77
C GLU A 32 22.70 8.93 -2.30
N THR A 33 21.89 9.95 -2.02
CA THR A 33 21.67 10.45 -0.66
C THR A 33 20.45 9.77 -0.03
N ALA A 34 20.60 9.32 1.21
CA ALA A 34 19.53 8.78 2.03
C ALA A 34 19.26 9.71 3.22
N HIS A 35 17.99 10.05 3.45
CA HIS A 35 17.53 10.88 4.56
C HIS A 35 16.91 10.00 5.65
N VAL A 36 17.51 9.99 6.83
CA VAL A 36 17.09 9.15 7.96
C VAL A 36 16.24 9.99 8.92
N LYS A 37 15.05 9.50 9.24
CA LYS A 37 14.07 10.16 10.11
C LYS A 37 13.72 9.25 11.28
N ILE A 38 13.92 9.73 12.50
CA ILE A 38 13.82 8.94 13.72
C ILE A 38 12.83 9.59 14.68
N SER A 39 11.93 8.79 15.24
CA SER A 39 11.04 9.16 16.34
C SER A 39 11.42 8.34 17.57
N SER A 40 11.66 9.01 18.70
CA SER A 40 11.96 8.32 19.95
C SER A 40 11.49 9.08 21.17
N THR A 41 11.06 8.33 22.18
CA THR A 41 10.79 8.85 23.53
C THR A 41 12.05 8.90 24.42
N LYS A 42 13.21 8.51 23.88
CA LYS A 42 14.52 8.57 24.55
C LYS A 42 15.40 9.67 23.96
N PRO A 43 16.09 10.46 24.80
CA PRO A 43 16.84 11.63 24.32
C PRO A 43 18.24 11.32 23.83
N LYS A 44 18.85 10.17 24.18
CA LYS A 44 20.25 9.87 23.86
C LYS A 44 20.37 8.59 23.04
N LEU A 45 20.50 8.76 21.74
CA LEU A 45 20.54 7.66 20.79
C LEU A 45 21.95 7.53 20.22
N LYS A 46 22.33 6.30 19.89
CA LYS A 46 23.45 5.99 19.00
C LYS A 46 22.94 5.22 17.80
N TYR A 47 23.61 5.37 16.67
CA TYR A 47 23.24 4.68 15.44
C TYR A 47 24.45 4.14 14.68
N GLN A 48 24.21 3.13 13.86
CA GLN A 48 25.18 2.55 12.93
C GLN A 48 24.50 1.95 11.70
N LEU A 49 25.15 2.00 10.55
CA LEU A 49 24.71 1.31 9.34
C LEU A 49 25.11 -0.17 9.35
N VAL A 50 24.14 -1.04 9.05
CA VAL A 50 24.37 -2.49 8.88
C VAL A 50 23.70 -3.01 7.61
N ARG A 51 24.28 -4.05 7.01
CA ARG A 51 23.62 -4.90 6.00
C ARG A 51 22.96 -6.08 6.71
N LEU A 52 21.70 -6.34 6.41
CA LEU A 52 20.91 -7.40 7.01
C LEU A 52 21.06 -8.70 6.20
N LEU A 53 21.36 -9.80 6.88
CA LEU A 53 21.49 -11.13 6.25
C LEU A 53 20.42 -12.10 6.78
N GLN A 54 20.25 -12.16 8.10
CA GLN A 54 19.22 -12.95 8.78
C GLN A 54 18.86 -12.23 10.09
N GLY A 55 17.56 -12.11 10.38
CA GLY A 55 17.06 -11.32 11.49
C GLY A 55 16.36 -12.06 12.63
N LEU A 56 16.03 -13.33 12.45
CA LEU A 56 15.17 -14.08 13.36
C LEU A 56 15.97 -14.81 14.42
N ASP A 57 15.61 -14.61 15.67
CA ASP A 57 16.18 -15.30 16.83
C ASP A 57 15.13 -16.23 17.44
N MET A 58 15.06 -17.47 16.96
CA MET A 58 14.12 -18.47 17.45
C MET A 58 14.68 -19.90 17.30
N PRO A 59 14.17 -20.89 18.04
CA PRO A 59 14.63 -22.27 17.94
C PRO A 59 14.61 -22.79 16.50
N HIS A 60 15.67 -23.50 16.12
CA HIS A 60 15.90 -24.06 14.77
C HIS A 60 16.05 -23.05 13.63
N ALA A 61 15.86 -21.75 13.86
CA ALA A 61 16.25 -20.74 12.88
C ALA A 61 17.79 -20.61 12.85
N PRO A 62 18.38 -20.22 11.72
CA PRO A 62 19.78 -19.82 11.65
C PRO A 62 20.03 -18.65 12.61
N ALA A 63 21.24 -18.55 13.15
CA ALA A 63 21.57 -17.45 14.04
C ALA A 63 21.43 -16.08 13.32
N PRO A 64 20.92 -15.05 14.02
CA PRO A 64 20.94 -13.67 13.55
C PRO A 64 22.29 -13.26 12.98
N ALA A 65 22.29 -12.71 11.77
CA ALA A 65 23.48 -12.36 11.04
C ALA A 65 23.32 -11.00 10.35
N LYS A 66 24.32 -10.15 10.51
CA LYS A 66 24.43 -8.83 9.89
C LYS A 66 25.89 -8.45 9.70
N GLU A 67 26.15 -7.56 8.76
CA GLU A 67 27.47 -6.99 8.49
C GLU A 67 27.47 -5.52 8.93
N ILE A 68 28.38 -5.15 9.84
CA ILE A 68 28.58 -3.75 10.21
C ILE A 68 29.35 -3.05 9.09
N ILE A 69 28.80 -1.94 8.59
CA ILE A 69 29.47 -1.14 7.56
C ILE A 69 30.39 -0.14 8.27
N GLU A 70 31.66 -0.51 8.45
CA GLU A 70 32.61 0.27 9.27
C GLU A 70 32.82 1.71 8.79
N HIS A 71 32.80 1.92 7.48
CA HIS A 71 32.89 3.22 6.81
C HIS A 71 31.52 3.86 6.52
N GLY A 72 30.44 3.23 6.98
CA GLY A 72 29.09 3.77 6.91
C GLY A 72 28.84 4.82 8.00
N PRO A 73 27.68 5.51 7.96
CA PRO A 73 27.30 6.47 8.98
C PRO A 73 27.15 5.77 10.34
N LYS A 74 27.81 6.33 11.36
CA LYS A 74 27.67 5.95 12.77
C LYS A 74 27.90 7.16 13.66
N GLY A 75 27.18 7.25 14.78
CA GLY A 75 27.30 8.38 15.68
C GLY A 75 26.27 8.40 16.79
N GLU A 76 26.20 9.53 17.49
CA GLU A 76 25.19 9.81 18.50
C GLU A 76 24.26 10.93 18.01
N LEU A 77 22.99 10.91 18.44
CA LEU A 77 22.02 11.96 18.14
C LEU A 77 21.01 12.12 19.28
N ALA A 78 20.36 13.29 19.29
CA ALA A 78 19.30 13.60 20.25
C ALA A 78 17.95 13.07 19.73
N GLY A 79 17.36 12.12 20.45
CA GLY A 79 16.03 11.62 20.09
C GLY A 79 14.92 12.61 20.42
N ARG A 80 13.93 12.71 19.53
CA ARG A 80 12.68 13.47 19.74
C ARG A 80 11.50 12.64 19.27
N PHE A 81 10.35 12.81 19.91
CA PHE A 81 9.13 12.19 19.44
C PHE A 81 8.59 12.96 18.23
N GLN A 82 8.34 12.24 17.14
CA GLN A 82 7.70 12.76 15.94
C GLN A 82 6.40 11.98 15.68
N ALA A 83 5.30 12.72 15.61
CA ALA A 83 3.98 12.23 15.22
C ALA A 83 3.79 12.44 13.71
N SER A 84 3.03 11.55 13.09
CA SER A 84 2.54 11.74 11.72
C SER A 84 1.18 12.44 11.73
N HIS A 85 0.77 12.96 10.59
CA HIS A 85 -0.45 13.76 10.45
C HIS A 85 -1.33 13.24 9.31
N PRO A 86 -2.05 12.12 9.54
CA PRO A 86 -2.96 11.57 8.55
C PRO A 86 -4.19 12.48 8.38
N GLY A 87 -4.80 12.41 7.19
CA GLY A 87 -5.89 13.24 6.70
C GLY A 87 -5.55 13.86 5.35
N SER A 88 -6.34 13.56 4.32
CA SER A 88 -6.18 14.10 2.97
C SER A 88 -7.01 15.34 2.73
N TYR A 89 -6.47 16.24 1.92
CA TYR A 89 -7.10 17.51 1.58
C TYR A 89 -6.46 18.08 0.31
N ALA A 90 -7.07 19.11 -0.26
CA ALA A 90 -6.42 19.92 -1.28
C ALA A 90 -6.13 21.33 -0.74
N VAL A 91 -5.02 21.91 -1.18
CA VAL A 91 -4.63 23.28 -0.83
C VAL A 91 -4.25 24.09 -2.06
N VAL A 92 -4.77 25.31 -2.13
CA VAL A 92 -4.50 26.28 -3.19
C VAL A 92 -3.77 27.46 -2.55
N ASP A 93 -2.45 27.34 -2.41
CA ASP A 93 -1.62 28.36 -1.75
C ASP A 93 -1.63 29.70 -2.50
N VAL A 94 -1.77 29.66 -3.84
CA VAL A 94 -1.83 30.84 -4.70
C VAL A 94 -3.10 31.67 -4.49
N TRP A 95 -4.11 31.13 -3.78
CA TRP A 95 -5.29 31.87 -3.34
C TRP A 95 -4.96 33.06 -2.44
N ARG A 96 -3.78 33.07 -1.80
CA ARG A 96 -3.30 34.20 -0.98
C ARG A 96 -3.00 35.48 -1.79
N ARG A 97 -2.73 35.37 -3.09
CA ARG A 97 -2.56 36.55 -3.98
C ARG A 97 -3.88 37.32 -3.99
N GLU A 98 -3.85 38.66 -4.07
CA GLU A 98 -5.06 39.51 -4.01
C GLU A 98 -6.23 38.84 -4.72
N PRO A 99 -7.16 38.21 -3.97
CA PRO A 99 -8.20 37.45 -4.58
C PRO A 99 -9.03 38.43 -5.39
N LEU A 100 -9.32 38.06 -6.63
CA LEU A 100 -10.17 38.86 -7.49
C LEU A 100 -11.58 39.09 -6.88
N LEU A 101 -11.90 38.41 -5.78
CA LEU A 101 -13.02 38.69 -4.87
C LEU A 101 -13.11 40.17 -4.46
N SER A 102 -11.98 40.86 -4.24
CA SER A 102 -11.97 42.30 -3.91
C SER A 102 -12.51 43.20 -5.02
N LYS A 103 -12.60 42.68 -6.25
CA LYS A 103 -13.11 43.37 -7.45
C LYS A 103 -14.56 42.99 -7.77
N SER A 104 -15.24 42.27 -6.87
CA SER A 104 -16.62 41.80 -7.05
C SER A 104 -17.60 42.55 -6.14
N GLU A 105 -18.85 42.68 -6.56
CA GLU A 105 -19.95 43.19 -5.72
C GLU A 105 -20.53 42.08 -4.82
N GLY A 106 -20.16 40.82 -5.09
CA GLY A 106 -20.55 39.63 -4.37
C GLY A 106 -19.90 38.38 -4.96
N VAL A 107 -20.09 37.24 -4.31
CA VAL A 107 -19.58 35.94 -4.77
C VAL A 107 -20.70 34.90 -4.78
N GLU A 108 -20.68 34.04 -5.79
CA GLU A 108 -21.41 32.77 -5.82
C GLU A 108 -20.39 31.64 -5.70
N ILE A 109 -20.66 30.68 -4.81
CA ILE A 109 -19.85 29.48 -4.60
C ILE A 109 -20.75 28.27 -4.86
N ASP A 110 -20.37 27.40 -5.79
CA ASP A 110 -21.11 26.18 -6.11
C ASP A 110 -20.21 24.95 -6.15
N PHE A 111 -20.71 23.82 -5.65
CA PHE A 111 -19.98 22.56 -5.57
C PHE A 111 -20.94 21.38 -5.28
N TYR A 112 -20.48 20.16 -5.59
CA TYR A 112 -21.16 18.92 -5.25
C TYR A 112 -20.45 18.22 -4.09
N VAL A 113 -21.23 17.58 -3.22
CA VAL A 113 -20.72 16.86 -2.06
C VAL A 113 -21.45 15.52 -1.91
N GLN A 114 -20.70 14.48 -1.55
CA GLN A 114 -21.22 13.19 -1.12
C GLN A 114 -20.55 12.80 0.21
N PRO A 115 -21.22 12.96 1.37
CA PRO A 115 -20.65 12.52 2.64
C PRO A 115 -20.63 11.00 2.72
N TRP A 116 -19.51 10.43 3.16
CA TRP A 116 -19.36 8.99 3.41
C TRP A 116 -19.38 8.64 4.89
N MET A 117 -19.02 9.59 5.75
CA MET A 117 -19.19 9.48 7.20
C MET A 117 -20.21 10.50 7.69
N LEU A 118 -21.35 10.03 8.18
CA LEU A 118 -22.26 10.82 9.01
C LEU A 118 -21.95 10.55 10.50
N ASP A 119 -22.41 11.43 11.38
CA ASP A 119 -22.22 11.32 12.84
C ASP A 119 -20.74 11.28 13.27
N ALA A 120 -19.87 11.92 12.48
CA ALA A 120 -18.44 12.01 12.75
C ALA A 120 -18.18 12.62 14.14
N PRO A 121 -17.11 12.19 14.84
CA PRO A 121 -16.80 12.69 16.18
C PRO A 121 -16.34 14.17 16.17
N HIS A 122 -16.12 14.75 15.00
CA HIS A 122 -15.75 16.14 14.77
C HIS A 122 -16.55 16.76 13.61
N PRO A 123 -16.61 18.11 13.52
CA PRO A 123 -17.04 18.78 12.30
C PRO A 123 -16.19 18.37 11.09
N GLN A 124 -16.76 18.44 9.89
CA GLN A 124 -16.11 18.02 8.66
C GLN A 124 -16.15 19.16 7.62
N ALA A 125 -15.00 19.77 7.33
CA ALA A 125 -14.88 20.91 6.45
C ALA A 125 -14.86 20.50 4.98
N ILE A 126 -15.85 20.96 4.21
CA ILE A 126 -15.94 20.71 2.77
C ILE A 126 -15.01 21.66 2.03
N LEU A 127 -15.08 22.96 2.33
CA LEU A 127 -14.16 23.96 1.79
C LEU A 127 -13.95 25.09 2.79
N SER A 128 -12.77 25.71 2.76
CA SER A 128 -12.44 26.80 3.68
C SER A 128 -11.30 27.67 3.17
N ASN A 129 -11.47 28.99 3.24
CA ASN A 129 -10.35 29.94 3.31
C ASN A 129 -10.42 30.80 4.59
N LEU A 130 -11.19 30.37 5.59
CA LEU A 130 -11.44 31.16 6.80
C LEU A 130 -10.16 31.32 7.63
N ASP A 131 -9.82 32.57 7.90
CA ASP A 131 -8.86 32.99 8.91
C ASP A 131 -9.62 33.50 10.13
N ALA A 132 -9.78 32.62 11.14
CA ALA A 132 -10.50 32.92 12.37
C ALA A 132 -9.84 34.05 13.18
N ALA A 133 -8.52 34.24 13.06
CA ALA A 133 -7.82 35.32 13.76
C ALA A 133 -8.11 36.70 13.12
N LYS A 134 -8.29 36.74 11.80
CA LYS A 134 -8.63 37.97 11.06
C LYS A 134 -10.12 38.23 10.93
N ASN A 135 -10.98 37.30 11.35
CA ASN A 135 -12.42 37.32 11.11
C ASN A 135 -12.74 37.52 9.62
N ALA A 136 -12.06 36.80 8.74
CA ALA A 136 -12.17 36.96 7.30
C ALA A 136 -12.10 35.61 6.58
N GLY A 137 -12.80 35.47 5.46
CA GLY A 137 -12.97 34.25 4.68
C GLY A 137 -14.29 33.54 4.96
N ILE A 138 -14.42 32.33 4.42
CA ILE A 138 -15.57 31.46 4.58
C ILE A 138 -15.10 30.03 4.88
N ALA A 139 -15.85 29.31 5.71
CA ALA A 139 -15.73 27.86 5.83
C ALA A 139 -17.11 27.22 5.73
N VAL A 140 -17.22 26.15 4.95
CA VAL A 140 -18.43 25.33 4.82
C VAL A 140 -18.13 23.95 5.38
N LEU A 141 -18.92 23.51 6.36
CA LEU A 141 -18.69 22.27 7.08
C LEU A 141 -20.01 21.49 7.25
N LEU A 142 -19.91 20.19 7.54
CA LEU A 142 -20.94 19.46 8.25
C LEU A 142 -20.62 19.48 9.74
N ASP A 143 -21.62 19.73 10.59
CA ASP A 143 -21.46 19.53 12.04
C ASP A 143 -21.70 18.08 12.45
N ARG A 144 -21.56 17.83 13.75
CA ARG A 144 -21.74 16.51 14.37
C ARG A 144 -23.20 16.01 14.35
N ASP A 145 -24.16 16.89 14.05
CA ASP A 145 -25.57 16.54 13.83
C ASP A 145 -25.87 16.43 12.31
N ASN A 146 -24.82 16.37 11.48
CA ASN A 146 -24.85 16.33 10.02
C ASN A 146 -25.50 17.56 9.36
N GLN A 147 -25.68 18.66 10.08
CA GLN A 147 -26.22 19.91 9.51
C GLN A 147 -25.12 20.70 8.82
N LEU A 148 -25.47 21.44 7.77
CA LEU A 148 -24.51 22.28 7.07
C LEU A 148 -24.24 23.53 7.92
N LEU A 149 -22.98 23.80 8.21
CA LEU A 149 -22.50 25.01 8.86
C LEU A 149 -21.77 25.89 7.85
N VAL A 150 -22.10 27.17 7.84
CA VAL A 150 -21.36 28.19 7.09
C VAL A 150 -20.84 29.24 8.05
N TRP A 151 -19.53 29.28 8.21
CA TRP A 151 -18.81 30.28 8.99
C TRP A 151 -18.34 31.39 8.06
N ILE A 152 -18.77 32.62 8.33
CA ILE A 152 -18.49 33.78 7.47
C ILE A 152 -17.77 34.83 8.29
N GLY A 153 -16.55 35.16 7.91
CA GLY A 153 -15.82 36.28 8.49
C GLY A 153 -16.50 37.61 8.15
N THR A 154 -16.69 38.45 9.16
CA THR A 154 -17.31 39.78 9.03
C THR A 154 -16.51 40.83 9.79
N SER A 155 -16.89 42.11 9.70
CA SER A 155 -16.26 43.16 10.50
C SER A 155 -16.44 42.97 12.02
N ASN A 156 -17.46 42.22 12.44
CA ASN A 156 -17.82 42.05 13.85
C ASN A 156 -17.40 40.69 14.44
N GLY A 157 -16.71 39.85 13.67
CA GLY A 157 -16.38 38.47 14.05
C GLY A 157 -16.76 37.46 12.99
N VAL A 158 -16.66 36.17 13.32
CA VAL A 158 -17.15 35.08 12.45
C VAL A 158 -18.61 34.79 12.78
N GLU A 159 -19.49 34.97 11.80
CA GLU A 159 -20.91 34.64 11.90
C GLU A 159 -21.14 33.17 11.54
N VAL A 160 -21.92 32.46 12.36
CA VAL A 160 -22.19 31.02 12.19
C VAL A 160 -23.63 30.83 11.75
N ASN A 161 -23.82 30.29 10.54
CA ASN A 161 -25.12 29.95 10.01
C ASN A 161 -25.27 28.42 9.99
N LYS A 162 -26.28 27.88 10.68
CA LYS A 162 -26.61 26.44 10.70
C LYS A 162 -27.84 26.19 9.82
N ILE A 163 -27.71 25.25 8.88
CA ILE A 163 -28.68 24.99 7.83
C ILE A 163 -29.08 23.52 7.85
N ALA A 164 -30.39 23.26 7.79
CA ALA A 164 -30.92 21.91 7.65
C ALA A 164 -30.41 21.27 6.35
N SER A 165 -29.55 20.25 6.45
CA SER A 165 -28.93 19.63 5.27
C SER A 165 -29.77 18.47 4.72
N SER A 166 -30.42 17.71 5.62
CA SER A 166 -30.97 16.38 5.31
C SER A 166 -29.98 15.48 4.55
N ALA A 167 -28.67 15.65 4.82
CA ALA A 167 -27.62 14.87 4.20
C ALA A 167 -27.85 13.37 4.45
N ARG A 168 -27.58 12.56 3.42
CA ARG A 168 -27.65 11.10 3.48
C ARG A 168 -26.30 10.53 3.11
N GLU A 169 -25.89 9.47 3.81
CA GLU A 169 -24.64 8.77 3.56
C GLU A 169 -24.59 8.30 2.10
N ARG A 170 -23.46 8.53 1.43
CA ARG A 170 -23.20 8.15 0.04
C ARG A 170 -24.25 8.68 -0.95
N ARG A 171 -24.84 9.85 -0.68
CA ARG A 171 -25.75 10.56 -1.59
C ARG A 171 -25.25 11.95 -1.91
N TRP A 172 -25.29 12.29 -3.19
CA TRP A 172 -24.87 13.58 -3.68
C TRP A 172 -25.90 14.67 -3.36
N PHE A 173 -25.41 15.84 -2.95
CA PHE A 173 -26.16 17.08 -3.00
C PHE A 173 -25.29 18.20 -3.56
N HIS A 174 -25.94 19.15 -4.21
CA HIS A 174 -25.33 20.35 -4.76
C HIS A 174 -25.64 21.53 -3.84
N VAL A 175 -24.61 22.30 -3.50
CA VAL A 175 -24.72 23.50 -2.68
C VAL A 175 -24.38 24.71 -3.54
N ARG A 176 -25.23 25.72 -3.49
CA ARG A 176 -24.95 27.06 -4.03
C ARG A 176 -25.08 28.09 -2.92
N ILE A 177 -24.02 28.83 -2.66
CA ILE A 177 -23.96 29.94 -1.71
C ILE A 177 -23.84 31.24 -2.50
N THR A 178 -24.64 32.24 -2.17
CA THR A 178 -24.52 33.59 -2.72
C THR A 178 -24.36 34.60 -1.59
N LEU A 179 -23.31 35.42 -1.70
CA LEU A 179 -23.01 36.50 -0.77
C LEU A 179 -22.91 37.80 -1.54
N LYS A 180 -23.80 38.75 -1.26
CA LYS A 180 -23.81 40.07 -1.91
C LYS A 180 -24.17 41.15 -0.90
N ALA A 181 -23.29 42.13 -0.70
CA ALA A 181 -23.40 43.05 0.44
C ALA A 181 -23.64 42.27 1.75
N ARG A 182 -24.77 42.45 2.44
CA ARG A 182 -25.12 41.67 3.63
C ARG A 182 -26.07 40.50 3.36
N GLU A 183 -26.51 40.31 2.13
CA GLU A 183 -27.41 39.20 1.78
C GLU A 183 -26.62 37.90 1.74
N PHE A 184 -27.10 36.91 2.49
CA PHE A 184 -26.63 35.54 2.46
C PHE A 184 -27.77 34.63 1.99
N GLN A 185 -27.53 33.95 0.87
CA GLN A 185 -28.43 32.96 0.31
C GLN A 185 -27.71 31.63 0.21
N LEU A 186 -28.42 30.55 0.55
CA LEU A 186 -27.94 29.18 0.36
C LEU A 186 -29.05 28.35 -0.26
N GLN A 187 -28.72 27.61 -1.31
CA GLN A 187 -29.57 26.59 -1.90
C GLN A 187 -28.85 25.24 -1.84
N LEU A 188 -29.49 24.24 -1.22
CA LEU A 188 -29.05 22.86 -1.20
C LEU A 188 -30.07 22.02 -1.99
N THR A 189 -29.60 21.29 -3.00
CA THR A 189 -30.43 20.42 -3.85
C THR A 189 -29.86 19.01 -3.85
N HIS A 190 -30.66 18.02 -3.46
CA HIS A 190 -30.25 16.62 -3.49
C HIS A 190 -30.30 16.07 -4.91
N ILE A 191 -29.29 15.29 -5.29
CA ILE A 191 -29.25 14.59 -6.57
C ILE A 191 -29.96 13.25 -6.40
N ALA A 192 -30.90 12.95 -7.30
CA ALA A 192 -31.64 11.70 -7.27
C ALA A 192 -30.71 10.51 -7.50
N SER A 193 -30.90 9.43 -6.74
CA SER A 193 -30.11 8.21 -6.82
C SER A 193 -31.02 7.02 -7.07
N GLY A 194 -31.00 6.48 -8.29
CA GLY A 194 -31.89 5.38 -8.68
C GLY A 194 -33.37 5.74 -8.47
N ASN A 195 -34.09 4.90 -7.73
CA ASN A 195 -35.52 5.07 -7.42
C ASN A 195 -35.77 5.70 -6.04
N GLU A 196 -34.73 6.15 -5.34
CA GLU A 196 -34.86 6.76 -4.01
C GLU A 196 -35.45 8.17 -4.14
N ILE A 197 -36.51 8.46 -3.36
CA ILE A 197 -37.04 9.82 -3.26
C ILE A 197 -35.99 10.69 -2.56
N ALA A 198 -35.45 11.66 -3.31
CA ALA A 198 -34.53 12.65 -2.78
C ALA A 198 -35.23 13.55 -1.73
N PRO A 199 -34.54 13.97 -0.65
CA PRO A 199 -35.09 14.96 0.25
C PRO A 199 -35.44 16.26 -0.47
N SER A 200 -36.35 17.05 0.13
CA SER A 200 -36.69 18.37 -0.40
C SER A 200 -35.48 19.30 -0.36
N SER A 201 -35.38 20.20 -1.34
CA SER A 201 -34.33 21.22 -1.36
C SER A 201 -34.46 22.15 -0.16
N THR A 202 -33.35 22.51 0.46
CA THR A 202 -33.29 23.57 1.48
C THR A 202 -32.90 24.88 0.82
N THR A 203 -33.65 25.96 1.07
CA THR A 203 -33.27 27.31 0.66
C THR A 203 -33.33 28.24 1.86
N ILE A 204 -32.27 29.02 2.07
CA ILE A 204 -32.21 30.07 3.08
C ILE A 204 -31.90 31.37 2.39
N HIS A 205 -32.58 32.42 2.83
CA HIS A 205 -32.29 33.79 2.47
C HIS A 205 -32.36 34.63 3.75
N THR A 206 -31.23 35.16 4.18
CA THR A 206 -31.12 35.98 5.38
C THR A 206 -30.14 37.13 5.16
N SER A 207 -30.10 38.06 6.11
CA SER A 207 -29.12 39.14 6.15
C SER A 207 -28.10 38.86 7.26
N LEU A 208 -26.82 38.92 6.90
CA LEU A 208 -25.71 38.87 7.84
C LEU A 208 -25.74 40.10 8.76
N SER A 209 -25.26 39.92 9.99
CA SER A 209 -25.18 40.98 11.00
C SER A 209 -24.28 42.14 10.57
N SER A 210 -23.28 41.86 9.74
CA SER A 210 -22.38 42.86 9.15
C SER A 210 -21.83 42.40 7.80
N THR A 211 -21.14 43.29 7.09
CA THR A 211 -20.62 43.01 5.74
C THR A 211 -19.58 41.87 5.79
N PRO A 212 -19.70 40.85 4.93
CA PRO A 212 -18.75 39.76 4.86
C PRO A 212 -17.39 40.25 4.36
N ARG A 213 -16.32 39.73 4.96
CA ARG A 213 -14.93 39.96 4.58
C ARG A 213 -14.40 38.69 3.94
N LEU A 214 -14.61 38.52 2.64
CA LEU A 214 -14.32 37.25 1.93
C LEU A 214 -12.82 37.04 1.66
N ASP A 215 -12.06 38.13 1.57
CA ASP A 215 -10.61 38.07 1.44
C ASP A 215 -9.96 37.93 2.83
N SER A 216 -9.44 36.74 3.09
CA SER A 216 -8.71 36.39 4.31
C SER A 216 -7.18 36.51 4.17
N GLY A 217 -6.67 36.61 2.94
CA GLY A 217 -5.24 36.41 2.65
C GLY A 217 -4.71 35.02 3.03
N SER A 218 -5.59 34.01 3.13
CA SER A 218 -5.26 32.62 3.47
C SER A 218 -5.51 31.68 2.28
N PRO A 219 -4.85 30.51 2.21
CA PRO A 219 -5.10 29.52 1.17
C PRO A 219 -6.56 29.07 1.15
N MET A 220 -7.01 28.59 -0.01
CA MET A 220 -8.22 27.78 -0.09
C MET A 220 -7.87 26.33 0.22
N TYR A 221 -8.67 25.72 1.09
CA TYR A 221 -8.62 24.31 1.44
C TYR A 221 -9.90 23.62 0.95
N PHE A 222 -9.76 22.42 0.40
CA PHE A 222 -10.87 21.49 0.19
C PHE A 222 -10.67 20.27 1.10
N ALA A 223 -11.76 19.79 1.70
CA ALA A 223 -11.77 18.69 2.67
C ALA A 223 -11.02 18.93 4.00
N ALA A 224 -10.64 20.17 4.32
CA ALA A 224 -10.07 20.56 5.61
C ALA A 224 -10.22 22.07 5.88
N THR A 225 -9.83 22.51 7.08
CA THR A 225 -9.74 23.94 7.43
C THR A 225 -8.61 24.21 8.42
N ARG A 226 -8.10 25.45 8.45
CA ARG A 226 -7.22 25.95 9.53
C ARG A 226 -7.98 26.68 10.64
N ALA A 227 -9.29 26.71 10.60
CA ALA A 227 -10.13 27.24 11.67
C ALA A 227 -10.57 26.08 12.60
N ALA A 228 -9.96 25.98 13.78
CA ALA A 228 -10.37 25.01 14.80
C ALA A 228 -11.77 25.32 15.36
N SER A 229 -12.12 26.61 15.44
CA SER A 229 -13.46 27.09 15.76
C SER A 229 -13.70 28.43 15.05
N PRO A 230 -14.91 29.01 15.11
CA PRO A 230 -15.16 30.38 14.63
C PRO A 230 -14.25 31.44 15.26
N THR A 231 -13.61 31.14 16.39
CA THR A 231 -12.79 32.10 17.16
C THR A 231 -11.33 31.68 17.33
N SER A 232 -10.94 30.51 16.82
CA SER A 232 -9.59 29.98 17.02
C SER A 232 -9.03 29.32 15.77
N ALA A 233 -7.79 29.66 15.45
CA ALA A 233 -7.04 29.02 14.38
C ALA A 233 -6.36 27.72 14.85
N SER A 234 -5.97 26.90 13.90
CA SER A 234 -5.12 25.73 14.06
C SER A 234 -3.84 25.89 13.24
N GLN A 235 -2.72 25.40 13.77
CA GLN A 235 -1.45 25.39 13.04
C GLN A 235 -1.51 24.40 11.86
N LEU A 236 -2.05 23.21 12.09
CA LEU A 236 -2.26 22.18 11.09
C LEU A 236 -3.71 22.18 10.57
N PRO A 237 -3.98 21.64 9.37
CA PRO A 237 -5.34 21.36 8.92
C PRO A 237 -6.10 20.48 9.91
N VAL A 238 -7.37 20.79 10.13
CA VAL A 238 -8.28 20.10 11.05
C VAL A 238 -9.65 19.96 10.41
N HIS A 239 -10.54 19.22 11.07
CA HIS A 239 -11.92 18.97 10.62
C HIS A 239 -11.94 18.38 9.22
N PHE A 240 -11.18 17.31 8.99
CA PHE A 240 -11.12 16.64 7.69
C PHE A 240 -12.50 16.13 7.27
N PHE A 241 -12.80 16.17 5.98
CA PHE A 241 -14.04 15.66 5.42
C PHE A 241 -13.88 14.24 4.90
N ASN A 242 -14.72 13.34 5.39
CA ASN A 242 -14.82 11.96 4.94
C ASN A 242 -15.92 11.84 3.88
N GLY A 243 -15.51 11.92 2.62
CA GLY A 243 -16.42 11.85 1.48
C GLY A 243 -15.88 12.50 0.22
N ARG A 244 -16.76 12.74 -0.75
CA ARG A 244 -16.40 13.21 -2.08
C ARG A 244 -16.79 14.65 -2.32
N ILE A 245 -15.90 15.38 -2.97
CA ILE A 245 -16.12 16.75 -3.44
C ILE A 245 -15.93 16.79 -4.94
N GLU A 246 -16.78 17.55 -5.61
CA GLU A 246 -16.71 17.72 -7.05
C GLU A 246 -17.07 19.14 -7.50
N ALA A 247 -16.41 19.55 -8.59
CA ALA A 247 -16.60 20.78 -9.33
C ALA A 247 -16.75 22.07 -8.49
N PRO A 248 -15.85 22.36 -7.52
CA PRO A 248 -15.91 23.65 -6.84
C PRO A 248 -15.74 24.81 -7.82
N ARG A 249 -16.62 25.80 -7.71
CA ARG A 249 -16.61 27.00 -8.53
C ARG A 249 -16.86 28.22 -7.67
N PHE A 250 -16.12 29.28 -7.99
CA PHE A 250 -16.22 30.59 -7.37
C PHE A 250 -16.46 31.61 -8.46
N LYS A 251 -17.61 32.26 -8.47
CA LYS A 251 -18.02 33.24 -9.48
C LYS A 251 -18.16 34.62 -8.86
N ALA A 252 -17.56 35.62 -9.49
CA ALA A 252 -17.74 37.02 -9.12
C ALA A 252 -19.09 37.54 -9.62
N LEU A 253 -19.82 38.22 -8.76
CA LEU A 253 -21.10 38.88 -9.04
C LEU A 253 -20.91 40.39 -9.18
N GLY A 254 -21.72 41.02 -10.02
CA GLY A 254 -21.69 42.45 -10.30
C GLY A 254 -22.30 42.74 -11.66
N ARG A 255 -21.94 43.87 -12.28
CA ARG A 255 -22.41 44.23 -13.64
C ARG A 255 -22.05 43.20 -14.71
N LYS A 256 -20.87 42.58 -14.61
CA LYS A 256 -20.43 41.46 -15.44
C LYS A 256 -20.03 40.32 -14.52
N THR A 257 -20.64 39.16 -14.72
CA THR A 257 -20.27 37.93 -14.02
C THR A 257 -19.10 37.25 -14.72
N TRP A 258 -18.21 36.64 -13.93
CA TRP A 258 -17.04 35.93 -14.43
C TRP A 258 -16.53 34.94 -13.37
N ASP A 259 -15.82 33.89 -13.78
CA ASP A 259 -15.33 32.84 -12.88
C ASP A 259 -14.00 33.26 -12.25
N ILE A 260 -13.98 33.37 -10.92
CA ILE A 260 -12.77 33.56 -10.11
C ILE A 260 -11.92 32.30 -10.17
N ALA A 261 -12.56 31.15 -9.93
CA ALA A 261 -11.96 29.84 -10.08
C ALA A 261 -13.04 28.84 -10.49
N ARG A 262 -12.66 27.85 -11.30
CA ARG A 262 -13.52 26.73 -11.65
C ARG A 262 -12.65 25.48 -11.68
N TYR A 263 -12.77 24.65 -10.67
CA TYR A 263 -11.95 23.45 -10.56
C TYR A 263 -12.58 22.29 -11.30
N ASP A 264 -11.80 21.63 -12.16
CA ASP A 264 -12.18 20.39 -12.83
C ASP A 264 -11.28 19.26 -12.33
N PHE A 265 -11.77 18.48 -11.39
CA PHE A 265 -11.00 17.38 -10.81
C PHE A 265 -10.91 16.14 -11.73
N SER A 266 -11.53 16.15 -12.91
CA SER A 266 -11.28 15.12 -13.93
C SER A 266 -9.98 15.37 -14.71
N VAL A 267 -9.43 16.59 -14.63
CA VAL A 267 -8.14 16.93 -15.25
C VAL A 267 -6.99 16.44 -14.36
N GLY A 268 -6.03 15.76 -14.98
CA GLY A 268 -4.83 15.24 -14.31
C GLY A 268 -5.13 14.28 -13.17
N ILE A 269 -6.08 13.35 -13.35
CA ILE A 269 -6.43 12.30 -12.35
C ILE A 269 -5.21 11.53 -11.87
N ASP A 270 -4.20 11.35 -12.72
CA ASP A 270 -2.94 10.69 -12.42
C ASP A 270 -1.91 11.58 -11.71
N THR A 271 -2.28 12.80 -11.30
CA THR A 271 -1.40 13.77 -10.62
C THR A 271 -1.90 14.13 -9.22
N ASP A 272 -1.02 14.73 -8.41
CA ASP A 272 -1.39 15.36 -7.13
C ASP A 272 -1.81 16.82 -7.31
N GLU A 273 -2.25 17.23 -8.50
CA GLU A 273 -2.68 18.60 -8.81
C GLU A 273 -4.20 18.68 -9.02
N ILE A 274 -4.78 19.82 -8.63
CA ILE A 274 -6.13 20.22 -9.00
C ILE A 274 -6.07 21.46 -9.88
N PHE A 275 -6.76 21.42 -11.01
CA PHE A 275 -6.64 22.44 -12.04
C PHE A 275 -7.79 23.44 -12.02
N ASP A 276 -7.45 24.73 -12.07
CA ASP A 276 -8.38 25.82 -12.30
C ASP A 276 -8.57 26.06 -13.80
N VAL A 277 -9.70 25.59 -14.34
CA VAL A 277 -10.08 25.74 -15.73
C VAL A 277 -10.84 27.04 -16.02
N SER A 278 -10.79 28.03 -15.11
CA SER A 278 -11.29 29.39 -15.37
C SER A 278 -10.31 30.26 -16.16
N GLY A 279 -9.01 29.91 -16.12
CA GLY A 279 -7.92 30.72 -16.67
C GLY A 279 -7.29 31.70 -15.66
N SER A 280 -7.65 31.64 -14.38
CA SER A 280 -7.08 32.49 -13.33
C SER A 280 -5.76 31.95 -12.76
N GLY A 281 -5.39 30.71 -13.07
CA GLY A 281 -4.14 30.08 -12.62
C GLY A 281 -4.13 29.81 -11.12
N LEU A 282 -5.30 29.49 -10.56
CA LEU A 282 -5.49 29.14 -9.16
C LEU A 282 -5.40 27.63 -8.94
N ASP A 283 -4.39 26.98 -9.52
CA ASP A 283 -4.15 25.54 -9.36
C ASP A 283 -3.74 25.22 -7.91
N GLY A 284 -4.07 24.01 -7.46
CA GLY A 284 -3.77 23.52 -6.12
C GLY A 284 -3.09 22.16 -6.13
N ILE A 285 -2.68 21.74 -4.94
CA ILE A 285 -2.05 20.43 -4.71
C ILE A 285 -2.90 19.59 -3.76
N LEU A 286 -2.88 18.28 -3.96
CA LEU A 286 -3.45 17.28 -3.10
C LEU A 286 -2.40 16.82 -2.09
N VAL A 287 -2.79 16.74 -0.83
CA VAL A 287 -1.94 16.31 0.28
C VAL A 287 -2.48 14.99 0.83
N ASN A 288 -1.57 14.07 1.14
CA ASN A 288 -1.88 12.72 1.63
C ASN A 288 -2.70 11.86 0.64
N ALA A 289 -2.55 12.08 -0.67
CA ALA A 289 -3.05 11.15 -1.70
C ALA A 289 -4.55 10.77 -1.59
N PRO A 290 -5.48 11.73 -1.56
CA PRO A 290 -6.91 11.41 -1.60
C PRO A 290 -7.25 10.58 -2.85
N THR A 291 -8.26 9.73 -2.73
CA THR A 291 -8.59 8.77 -3.79
C THR A 291 -9.22 9.47 -5.00
N ARG A 292 -8.60 9.30 -6.17
CA ARG A 292 -9.09 9.77 -7.48
C ARG A 292 -9.56 8.58 -8.33
N ALA A 293 -10.00 8.86 -9.57
CA ALA A 293 -10.60 7.87 -10.47
C ALA A 293 -11.84 7.18 -9.88
N ILE A 294 -12.68 7.98 -9.23
CA ILE A 294 -13.91 7.56 -8.56
C ILE A 294 -15.15 8.19 -9.20
N ARG A 295 -16.31 7.59 -8.97
CA ARG A 295 -17.57 8.05 -9.55
C ARG A 295 -17.95 9.45 -9.04
N ALA A 296 -18.21 10.33 -10.00
CA ALA A 296 -18.79 11.65 -9.83
C ALA A 296 -20.32 11.64 -9.67
N HIS A 297 -20.92 12.81 -9.46
CA HIS A 297 -22.36 12.99 -9.33
C HIS A 297 -23.13 12.62 -10.61
N ASP A 298 -22.48 12.72 -11.77
CA ASP A 298 -23.05 12.51 -13.10
C ASP A 298 -22.68 11.13 -13.71
N TRP A 299 -22.04 10.25 -12.93
CA TRP A 299 -21.70 8.90 -13.38
C TRP A 299 -22.98 8.09 -13.64
N ASP A 300 -23.06 7.44 -14.81
CA ASP A 300 -24.19 6.60 -15.19
C ASP A 300 -23.77 5.24 -15.79
N HIS A 301 -24.76 4.41 -16.09
CA HIS A 301 -24.57 3.04 -16.59
C HIS A 301 -23.82 2.96 -17.92
N LYS A 302 -23.71 4.05 -18.70
CA LYS A 302 -22.98 4.05 -19.97
C LYS A 302 -21.47 3.99 -19.76
N LEU A 303 -21.00 4.29 -18.55
CA LEU A 303 -19.59 4.23 -18.16
C LEU A 303 -19.21 2.89 -17.53
N ILE A 304 -20.13 1.92 -17.44
CA ILE A 304 -19.81 0.58 -16.93
C ILE A 304 -18.76 -0.07 -17.84
N GLY A 305 -17.63 -0.47 -17.24
CA GLY A 305 -16.52 -1.09 -17.94
C GLY A 305 -15.54 -0.11 -18.62
N LEU A 306 -15.84 1.19 -18.62
CA LEU A 306 -14.91 2.21 -19.13
C LEU A 306 -14.01 2.73 -18.00
N GLY A 307 -12.74 2.96 -18.33
CA GLY A 307 -11.80 3.65 -17.47
C GLY A 307 -11.95 5.17 -17.57
N TRP A 308 -11.34 5.88 -16.63
CA TRP A 308 -11.37 7.35 -16.61
C TRP A 308 -10.61 7.97 -17.80
N LYS A 309 -9.72 7.21 -18.44
CA LYS A 309 -8.98 7.66 -19.64
C LYS A 309 -9.86 7.68 -20.89
N GLU A 310 -10.86 6.82 -20.95
CA GLU A 310 -11.80 6.72 -22.07
C GLU A 310 -13.08 7.53 -21.83
N ALA A 311 -13.43 7.79 -20.57
CA ALA A 311 -14.62 8.53 -20.20
C ALA A 311 -14.51 10.04 -20.52
N THR A 312 -15.63 10.66 -20.86
CA THR A 312 -15.73 12.12 -21.10
C THR A 312 -16.47 12.87 -19.97
N TYR A 313 -17.03 12.14 -19.02
CA TYR A 313 -17.74 12.62 -17.82
C TYR A 313 -17.73 11.52 -16.75
N GLY A 314 -18.28 11.76 -15.55
CA GLY A 314 -18.46 10.71 -14.53
C GLY A 314 -17.28 10.42 -13.61
N PHE A 315 -16.14 11.11 -13.77
CA PHE A 315 -14.91 10.93 -12.97
C PHE A 315 -14.33 12.23 -12.39
N GLY A 316 -15.15 13.28 -12.28
CA GLY A 316 -14.79 14.61 -11.76
C GLY A 316 -14.78 14.75 -10.22
N ALA A 317 -14.75 13.64 -9.47
CA ALA A 317 -14.78 13.67 -8.01
C ALA A 317 -13.43 13.22 -7.40
N ILE A 318 -13.14 13.72 -6.21
CA ILE A 318 -12.05 13.27 -5.35
C ILE A 318 -12.66 12.83 -4.01
N HIS A 319 -12.25 11.67 -3.51
CA HIS A 319 -12.66 11.12 -2.21
C HIS A 319 -11.57 11.39 -1.18
N PHE A 320 -11.92 12.14 -0.14
CA PHE A 320 -11.03 12.53 0.95
C PHE A 320 -11.36 11.76 2.23
N HIS A 321 -10.34 11.53 3.06
CA HIS A 321 -10.43 10.80 4.31
C HIS A 321 -9.63 11.48 5.41
N ASP A 322 -10.02 11.32 6.67
CA ASP A 322 -9.33 11.85 7.84
C ASP A 322 -8.14 11.00 8.33
N ASP A 323 -7.85 9.91 7.63
CA ASP A 323 -6.82 8.91 7.98
C ASP A 323 -5.90 8.53 6.80
N ASP A 324 -6.06 9.19 5.65
CA ASP A 324 -5.14 9.10 4.50
C ASP A 324 -3.72 9.55 4.90
N LEU A 325 -2.68 8.83 4.48
CA LEU A 325 -1.28 9.21 4.73
C LEU A 325 -0.40 8.84 3.53
N ASP A 326 0.26 9.83 2.94
CA ASP A 326 1.25 9.61 1.87
C ASP A 326 2.68 9.90 2.32
N ASP A 327 2.87 10.82 3.26
CA ASP A 327 4.17 11.17 3.84
C ASP A 327 3.97 11.51 5.32
N ALA A 328 4.71 10.83 6.20
CA ALA A 328 4.72 11.14 7.63
C ALA A 328 5.29 12.55 7.92
N ALA A 329 6.06 13.11 6.97
CA ALA A 329 6.62 14.46 7.00
C ALA A 329 7.46 14.75 8.25
N TRP A 330 8.20 13.74 8.71
CA TRP A 330 9.10 13.89 9.85
C TRP A 330 10.35 14.68 9.45
N ASP A 331 10.85 15.48 10.38
CA ASP A 331 12.13 16.15 10.25
C ASP A 331 13.24 15.12 10.08
N THR A 332 14.17 15.39 9.16
CA THR A 332 15.34 14.53 8.93
C THR A 332 16.35 14.73 10.04
N ASP A 333 16.76 13.63 10.68
CA ASP A 333 17.74 13.62 11.76
C ASP A 333 19.16 13.75 11.23
N PHE A 334 19.45 13.01 10.17
CA PHE A 334 20.69 13.13 9.42
C PHE A 334 20.51 12.58 8.01
N GLU A 335 21.40 12.99 7.12
CA GLU A 335 21.52 12.45 5.78
C GLU A 335 22.92 11.86 5.58
N PHE A 336 23.03 10.88 4.70
CA PHE A 336 24.33 10.35 4.32
C PHE A 336 24.34 9.95 2.85
N THR A 337 25.52 10.01 2.23
CA THR A 337 25.74 9.43 0.91
C THR A 337 25.97 7.94 1.07
N VAL A 338 25.18 7.13 0.39
CA VAL A 338 25.30 5.66 0.41
C VAL A 338 26.71 5.29 -0.08
N PRO A 339 27.54 4.59 0.72
CA PRO A 339 28.91 4.28 0.34
C PRO A 339 28.99 3.61 -1.05
N PRO A 340 29.95 4.02 -1.90
CA PRO A 340 29.97 3.64 -3.32
C PRO A 340 30.31 2.16 -3.55
N ASP A 341 30.74 1.44 -2.52
CA ASP A 341 31.16 0.04 -2.55
C ASP A 341 30.16 -0.92 -1.89
N LEU A 342 29.01 -0.41 -1.41
CA LEU A 342 27.98 -1.28 -0.84
C LEU A 342 27.46 -2.30 -1.86
N ARG A 343 27.36 -3.56 -1.40
CA ARG A 343 26.65 -4.61 -2.12
C ARG A 343 25.16 -4.30 -2.14
N SER A 344 24.45 -4.78 -3.16
CA SER A 344 22.99 -4.73 -3.13
C SER A 344 22.43 -5.56 -1.98
N GLY A 345 21.40 -5.08 -1.30
CA GLY A 345 20.74 -5.83 -0.23
C GLY A 345 19.78 -5.01 0.62
N ALA A 346 19.25 -5.66 1.64
CA ALA A 346 18.54 -4.98 2.73
C ALA A 346 19.58 -4.43 3.71
N TYR A 347 19.37 -3.18 4.12
CA TYR A 347 20.19 -2.46 5.09
C TYR A 347 19.30 -1.92 6.19
N ALA A 348 19.90 -1.62 7.33
CA ALA A 348 19.24 -0.86 8.37
C ALA A 348 20.17 0.19 8.98
N VAL A 349 19.57 1.32 9.36
CA VAL A 349 20.15 2.15 10.41
C VAL A 349 19.68 1.54 11.73
N GLU A 350 20.58 0.84 12.42
CA GLU A 350 20.30 0.38 13.77
C GLU A 350 20.42 1.57 14.71
N VAL A 351 19.38 1.81 15.50
CA VAL A 351 19.32 2.89 16.48
C VAL A 351 19.09 2.28 17.84
N GLN A 352 19.86 2.70 18.83
CA GLN A 352 19.78 2.20 20.21
C GLN A 352 19.83 3.36 21.22
N ASP A 353 19.05 3.25 22.28
CA ASP A 353 19.19 4.10 23.48
C ASP A 353 20.53 3.82 24.18
N THR A 354 21.27 4.87 24.53
CA THR A 354 22.56 4.71 25.23
C THR A 354 22.39 4.28 26.69
N GLU A 355 21.18 4.40 27.25
CA GLU A 355 20.88 4.14 28.65
C GLU A 355 19.99 2.89 28.89
N SER A 356 19.56 2.19 27.83
CA SER A 356 18.74 0.98 27.93
C SER A 356 18.92 0.03 26.74
N ASP A 357 18.24 -1.12 26.78
CA ASP A 357 18.26 -2.11 25.68
C ASP A 357 17.30 -1.76 24.54
N LEU A 358 16.61 -0.62 24.61
CA LEU A 358 15.68 -0.16 23.58
C LEU A 358 16.42 0.09 22.26
N LYS A 359 15.98 -0.57 21.20
CA LYS A 359 16.56 -0.47 19.86
C LYS A 359 15.50 -0.62 18.77
N ASP A 360 15.84 -0.17 17.58
CA ASP A 360 15.09 -0.47 16.35
C ASP A 360 16.05 -0.61 15.16
N ALA A 361 15.61 -1.34 14.13
CA ALA A 361 16.32 -1.49 12.87
C ALA A 361 15.53 -0.79 11.76
N ILE A 362 15.93 0.42 11.39
CA ILE A 362 15.22 1.22 10.38
C ILE A 362 15.63 0.74 8.98
N VAL A 363 14.79 -0.09 8.37
CA VAL A 363 15.10 -0.83 7.13
C VAL A 363 14.97 0.03 5.87
N PHE A 364 15.93 -0.15 4.95
CA PHE A 364 15.92 0.38 3.58
C PHE A 364 16.69 -0.57 2.65
N PHE A 365 16.64 -0.34 1.33
CA PHE A 365 17.26 -1.23 0.34
C PHE A 365 18.30 -0.52 -0.51
N VAL A 366 19.42 -1.20 -0.75
CA VAL A 366 20.48 -0.73 -1.65
C VAL A 366 20.44 -1.56 -2.93
N ARG A 367 20.36 -0.88 -4.08
CA ARG A 367 20.36 -1.48 -5.42
C ARG A 367 21.76 -1.96 -5.83
N PRO A 368 21.87 -2.88 -6.80
CA PRO A 368 23.17 -3.24 -7.36
C PRO A 368 23.80 -2.06 -8.10
N LYS A 369 25.08 -1.83 -7.83
CA LYS A 369 25.91 -0.89 -8.58
C LYS A 369 26.52 -1.61 -9.77
N VAL A 370 26.24 -1.12 -10.99
CA VAL A 370 26.84 -1.63 -12.24
C VAL A 370 26.45 -3.10 -12.49
N VAL A 371 26.86 -3.63 -13.65
CA VAL A 371 26.86 -5.07 -13.91
C VAL A 371 27.97 -5.70 -13.08
N ARG A 372 27.65 -6.66 -12.21
CA ARG A 372 28.63 -7.42 -11.43
C ARG A 372 28.82 -8.79 -12.11
N PRO A 373 29.91 -9.01 -12.88
CA PRO A 373 30.04 -10.23 -13.70
C PRO A 373 30.00 -11.53 -12.88
N GLN A 374 30.42 -11.48 -11.61
CA GLN A 374 30.36 -12.61 -10.69
C GLN A 374 28.96 -12.89 -10.14
N ALA A 375 28.07 -11.89 -10.11
CA ALA A 375 26.71 -12.04 -9.61
C ALA A 375 25.81 -12.58 -10.73
N LYS A 376 25.63 -13.90 -10.77
CA LYS A 376 24.80 -14.59 -11.75
C LYS A 376 23.39 -14.91 -11.26
N ILE A 377 23.18 -14.78 -9.96
CA ILE A 377 21.88 -14.95 -9.29
C ILE A 377 21.32 -13.57 -8.95
N ALA A 378 20.03 -13.37 -9.17
CA ALA A 378 19.27 -12.27 -8.62
C ALA A 378 18.19 -12.79 -7.67
N PHE A 379 18.14 -12.26 -6.45
CA PHE A 379 16.99 -12.44 -5.55
C PHE A 379 16.17 -11.15 -5.52
N VAL A 380 14.85 -11.26 -5.68
CA VAL A 380 13.96 -10.10 -5.71
C VAL A 380 13.13 -10.04 -4.44
N PHE A 381 13.39 -9.03 -3.60
CA PHE A 381 12.52 -8.70 -2.47
C PHE A 381 11.17 -8.18 -2.96
N SER A 382 10.10 -8.72 -2.40
CA SER A 382 8.70 -8.42 -2.72
C SER A 382 8.24 -7.08 -2.11
N THR A 383 8.98 -6.01 -2.36
CA THR A 383 8.75 -4.68 -1.74
C THR A 383 7.35 -4.10 -1.99
N PHE A 384 6.67 -4.51 -3.06
CA PHE A 384 5.27 -4.12 -3.27
C PHE A 384 4.33 -4.90 -2.35
N THR A 385 4.56 -6.20 -2.12
CA THR A 385 3.83 -6.94 -1.08
C THR A 385 4.04 -6.31 0.30
N TYR A 386 5.28 -5.92 0.63
CA TYR A 386 5.55 -5.29 1.93
C TYR A 386 4.74 -4.00 2.12
N LEU A 387 4.55 -3.21 1.05
CA LEU A 387 3.69 -2.04 1.09
C LEU A 387 2.20 -2.39 1.19
N ALA A 388 1.75 -3.46 0.54
CA ALA A 388 0.34 -3.88 0.62
C ALA A 388 -0.07 -4.23 2.07
N TYR A 389 0.85 -4.84 2.82
CA TYR A 389 0.67 -5.23 4.21
C TYR A 389 1.17 -4.20 5.23
N ALA A 390 1.79 -3.10 4.80
CA ALA A 390 2.48 -2.16 5.68
C ALA A 390 1.57 -1.63 6.80
N ASN A 391 1.90 -1.99 8.04
CA ASN A 391 1.16 -1.65 9.26
C ASN A 391 -0.33 -2.08 9.23
N GLU A 392 -0.66 -3.27 8.70
CA GLU A 392 -2.06 -3.72 8.63
C GLU A 392 -2.72 -3.90 10.01
N HIS A 393 -4.04 -3.73 10.05
CA HIS A 393 -4.84 -3.79 11.28
C HIS A 393 -5.86 -4.93 11.27
N MET A 394 -5.61 -6.03 10.56
CA MET A 394 -6.56 -7.15 10.50
C MET A 394 -6.70 -7.90 11.84
N TYR A 395 -5.92 -7.53 12.86
CA TYR A 395 -6.08 -7.98 14.24
C TYR A 395 -7.21 -7.26 15.00
N ASP A 396 -7.67 -6.11 14.49
CA ASP A 396 -8.66 -5.27 15.18
C ASP A 396 -10.08 -5.83 14.96
N GLU A 397 -10.55 -6.62 15.92
CA GLU A 397 -11.89 -7.24 15.91
C GLU A 397 -13.06 -6.23 15.83
N THR A 398 -12.80 -4.93 16.04
CA THR A 398 -13.84 -3.90 15.87
C THR A 398 -14.06 -3.49 14.41
N LYS A 399 -13.12 -3.84 13.51
CA LYS A 399 -13.20 -3.55 12.08
C LYS A 399 -13.78 -4.73 11.31
N SER A 400 -14.52 -4.46 10.23
CA SER A 400 -15.07 -5.51 9.36
C SER A 400 -14.01 -6.26 8.55
N THR A 401 -12.78 -5.73 8.48
CA THR A 401 -11.63 -6.35 7.80
C THR A 401 -10.83 -7.30 8.68
N HIS A 402 -11.24 -7.51 9.94
CA HIS A 402 -10.53 -8.43 10.82
C HIS A 402 -10.50 -9.84 10.22
N ILE A 403 -9.35 -10.50 10.36
CA ILE A 403 -9.26 -11.91 10.03
C ILE A 403 -9.86 -12.74 11.17
N SER A 404 -10.56 -13.81 10.83
CA SER A 404 -11.07 -14.76 11.82
C SER A 404 -10.64 -16.17 11.46
N PHE A 405 -10.34 -16.96 12.50
CA PHE A 405 -10.00 -18.38 12.38
C PHE A 405 -10.98 -19.20 13.23
N PRO A 406 -11.23 -20.48 12.92
CA PRO A 406 -12.19 -21.30 13.67
C PRO A 406 -11.91 -21.37 15.18
N GLU A 407 -10.64 -21.35 15.58
CA GLU A 407 -10.17 -21.38 16.99
C GLU A 407 -10.00 -19.98 17.60
N GLY A 408 -10.31 -18.92 16.84
CA GLY A 408 -10.01 -17.53 17.19
C GLY A 408 -8.59 -17.08 16.84
N VAL A 409 -8.35 -15.78 16.96
CA VAL A 409 -7.04 -15.17 16.69
C VAL A 409 -6.17 -15.26 17.94
N GLN A 410 -5.08 -16.00 17.83
CA GLN A 410 -4.04 -16.05 18.87
C GLN A 410 -2.89 -15.12 18.49
N LEU A 411 -2.79 -13.99 19.19
CA LEU A 411 -1.82 -12.93 18.91
C LEU A 411 -0.42 -13.26 19.41
N VAL A 412 0.61 -13.03 18.58
CA VAL A 412 2.00 -12.97 19.03
C VAL A 412 2.26 -11.61 19.68
N ALA A 413 2.52 -11.62 20.99
CA ALA A 413 3.01 -10.46 21.70
C ALA A 413 4.44 -10.14 21.26
N SER A 414 4.62 -9.00 20.58
CA SER A 414 5.93 -8.49 20.17
C SER A 414 5.95 -6.96 20.25
N ASP A 415 7.14 -6.38 20.38
CA ASP A 415 7.31 -4.92 20.36
C ASP A 415 6.79 -4.32 19.05
N ASN A 416 7.01 -5.00 17.92
CA ASN A 416 6.51 -4.56 16.61
C ASN A 416 4.97 -4.54 16.58
N TYR A 417 4.31 -5.59 17.09
CA TYR A 417 2.85 -5.64 17.21
C TYR A 417 2.31 -4.53 18.13
N TYR A 418 2.87 -4.37 19.33
CA TYR A 418 2.40 -3.35 20.27
C TYR A 418 2.64 -1.93 19.76
N LYS A 419 3.76 -1.67 19.05
CA LYS A 419 3.99 -0.39 18.37
C LYS A 419 2.92 -0.15 17.30
N MET A 420 2.57 -1.15 16.50
CA MET A 420 1.53 -1.04 15.46
C MET A 420 0.17 -0.66 16.05
N VAL A 421 -0.20 -1.27 17.18
CA VAL A 421 -1.42 -0.92 17.92
C VAL A 421 -1.42 0.52 18.43
N ARG A 422 -0.29 1.01 18.97
CA ARG A 422 -0.22 2.36 19.55
C ARG A 422 -0.09 3.46 18.48
N ARG A 423 0.72 3.21 17.46
CA ARG A 423 1.13 4.16 16.42
C ARG A 423 0.16 4.16 15.22
N HIS A 424 -1.12 4.36 15.52
CA HIS A 424 -2.19 4.50 14.53
C HIS A 424 -2.04 5.75 13.64
N ASP A 425 -1.12 6.67 13.97
CA ASP A 425 -0.75 7.80 13.12
C ASP A 425 0.06 7.38 11.89
N LEU A 426 0.64 6.17 11.86
CA LEU A 426 1.52 5.70 10.79
C LEU A 426 0.75 5.19 9.55
N GLY A 427 -0.51 5.59 9.39
CA GLY A 427 -1.35 5.27 8.23
C GLY A 427 -1.79 3.81 8.16
N LEU A 428 -2.50 3.49 7.09
CA LEU A 428 -3.19 2.22 6.91
C LEU A 428 -2.50 1.30 5.89
N ALA A 429 -2.81 0.01 5.91
CA ALA A 429 -2.45 -0.94 4.86
C ALA A 429 -3.55 -1.04 3.79
N ILE A 430 -3.23 -1.64 2.64
CA ILE A 430 -4.22 -1.90 1.57
C ILE A 430 -5.30 -2.90 2.02
N TYR A 431 -5.02 -3.69 3.06
CA TYR A 431 -6.01 -4.58 3.68
C TYR A 431 -6.98 -3.89 4.63
N ASP A 432 -6.77 -2.62 4.96
CA ASP A 432 -7.62 -1.88 5.89
C ASP A 432 -8.76 -1.12 5.17
N LEU A 433 -9.68 -0.59 5.99
CA LEU A 433 -10.65 0.42 5.58
C LEU A 433 -10.27 1.77 6.19
N HIS A 434 -10.60 2.82 5.45
CA HIS A 434 -10.69 4.17 6.00
C HIS A 434 -11.79 4.25 7.07
N SER A 435 -11.75 5.30 7.89
CA SER A 435 -12.71 5.59 8.96
C SER A 435 -14.16 5.71 8.47
N ASP A 436 -14.35 6.02 7.19
CA ASP A 436 -15.65 6.09 6.52
C ASP A 436 -16.14 4.74 5.93
N GLY A 437 -15.35 3.68 6.12
CA GLY A 437 -15.63 2.33 5.68
C GLY A 437 -15.32 2.05 4.20
N SER A 438 -14.72 3.00 3.48
CA SER A 438 -14.20 2.77 2.13
C SER A 438 -12.85 2.05 2.17
N GLY A 439 -12.53 1.30 1.12
CA GLY A 439 -11.30 0.51 1.04
C GLY A 439 -10.07 1.35 0.76
N VAL A 440 -8.99 1.10 1.51
CA VAL A 440 -7.70 1.77 1.29
C VAL A 440 -7.10 1.28 -0.02
N VAL A 441 -6.73 2.23 -0.89
CA VAL A 441 -6.15 1.92 -2.22
C VAL A 441 -4.68 2.31 -2.34
N TYR A 442 -4.17 3.19 -1.47
CA TYR A 442 -2.77 3.63 -1.48
C TYR A 442 -2.00 3.14 -0.26
N SER A 443 -0.72 2.87 -0.45
CA SER A 443 0.27 2.69 0.62
C SER A 443 1.57 3.40 0.26
N THR A 444 2.35 3.78 1.26
CA THR A 444 3.55 4.62 1.09
C THR A 444 4.77 4.09 1.84
N THR A 445 5.96 4.31 1.27
CA THR A 445 7.26 4.07 1.91
C THR A 445 7.72 5.23 2.81
N LYS A 446 7.10 6.42 2.73
CA LYS A 446 7.48 7.60 3.51
C LYS A 446 6.89 7.62 4.92
N ARG A 447 7.01 6.47 5.60
CA ARG A 447 6.56 6.25 6.97
C ARG A 447 7.33 5.09 7.58
N PRO A 448 7.41 4.97 8.91
CA PRO A 448 7.85 3.73 9.53
C PRO A 448 6.89 2.58 9.19
N ILE A 449 7.44 1.50 8.66
CA ILE A 449 6.73 0.25 8.39
C ILE A 449 7.20 -0.79 9.42
N LEU A 450 6.36 -1.09 10.41
CA LEU A 450 6.72 -1.83 11.62
C LEU A 450 6.77 -3.35 11.40
N ASN A 451 6.09 -3.84 10.37
CA ASN A 451 6.17 -5.22 9.90
C ASN A 451 7.20 -5.42 8.78
N VAL A 452 8.07 -4.43 8.52
CA VAL A 452 9.32 -4.59 7.78
C VAL A 452 10.48 -4.40 8.75
N ARG A 453 10.60 -5.35 9.68
CA ARG A 453 11.69 -5.47 10.63
C ARG A 453 12.30 -6.86 10.55
N PRO A 454 13.63 -6.99 10.71
CA PRO A 454 14.33 -8.26 10.48
C PRO A 454 13.85 -9.37 11.43
N ASP A 455 13.35 -9.00 12.60
CA ASP A 455 12.84 -9.89 13.66
C ASP A 455 11.31 -10.03 13.66
N TYR A 456 10.61 -9.50 12.65
CA TYR A 456 9.15 -9.52 12.61
C TYR A 456 8.59 -10.95 12.50
N ILE A 457 7.62 -11.26 13.36
CA ILE A 457 6.79 -12.46 13.31
C ILE A 457 5.35 -12.01 13.14
N HIS A 458 4.64 -12.58 12.17
CA HIS A 458 3.26 -12.18 11.91
C HIS A 458 2.37 -12.51 13.12
N TRP A 459 1.63 -11.53 13.63
CA TRP A 459 0.87 -11.65 14.88
C TRP A 459 -0.20 -12.76 14.84
N GLY A 460 -0.84 -12.98 13.69
CA GLY A 460 -1.93 -13.97 13.56
C GLY A 460 -1.50 -15.38 13.12
N PHE A 461 -0.52 -15.47 12.21
CA PHE A 461 0.00 -16.73 11.66
C PHE A 461 1.16 -17.33 12.47
N GLN A 462 1.73 -16.54 13.40
CA GLN A 462 2.74 -16.96 14.37
C GLN A 462 4.02 -17.54 13.73
N ARG A 463 4.41 -16.98 12.59
CA ARG A 463 5.57 -17.41 11.80
C ARG A 463 6.23 -16.20 11.12
N PRO A 464 7.51 -16.31 10.72
CA PRO A 464 8.11 -15.35 9.81
C PRO A 464 7.31 -15.24 8.52
N ARG A 465 7.10 -14.01 8.06
CA ARG A 465 6.31 -13.69 6.87
C ARG A 465 6.84 -12.40 6.23
N GLU A 466 6.56 -12.23 4.94
CA GLU A 466 7.06 -11.12 4.12
C GLU A 466 8.59 -10.93 4.27
N PHE A 467 9.04 -9.79 4.80
CA PHE A 467 10.44 -9.42 4.85
C PHE A 467 11.30 -10.37 5.70
N SER A 468 10.80 -10.81 6.85
CA SER A 468 11.59 -11.69 7.73
C SER A 468 11.74 -13.10 7.15
N ALA A 469 10.73 -13.58 6.40
CA ALA A 469 10.81 -14.83 5.64
C ALA A 469 11.74 -14.71 4.42
N ASP A 470 11.78 -13.56 3.76
CA ASP A 470 12.69 -13.33 2.63
C ASP A 470 14.17 -13.24 3.07
N LEU A 471 14.45 -12.72 4.27
CA LEU A 471 15.79 -12.76 4.84
C LEU A 471 16.32 -14.19 5.07
N LEU A 472 15.44 -15.18 5.23
CA LEU A 472 15.87 -16.59 5.29
C LEU A 472 16.51 -17.05 3.97
N MET A 473 15.99 -16.61 2.82
CA MET A 473 16.60 -16.87 1.52
C MET A 473 17.92 -16.09 1.37
N VAL A 474 17.99 -14.85 1.86
CA VAL A 474 19.24 -14.07 1.84
C VAL A 474 20.34 -14.78 2.63
N GLY A 475 20.04 -15.25 3.84
CA GLY A 475 21.01 -15.99 4.64
C GLY A 475 21.46 -17.31 3.98
N PHE A 476 20.56 -18.02 3.29
CA PHE A 476 20.90 -19.19 2.49
C PHE A 476 21.84 -18.83 1.33
N LEU A 477 21.52 -17.78 0.56
CA LEU A 477 22.35 -17.31 -0.55
C LEU A 477 23.74 -16.86 -0.09
N GLU A 478 23.82 -16.15 1.04
CA GLU A 478 25.10 -15.76 1.62
C GLU A 478 25.94 -16.98 2.00
N LYS A 479 25.34 -17.99 2.67
CA LYS A 479 26.04 -19.20 3.11
C LYS A 479 26.55 -20.05 1.93
N HIS A 480 25.75 -20.23 0.88
CA HIS A 480 26.04 -21.21 -0.19
C HIS A 480 26.65 -20.60 -1.46
N PHE A 481 26.45 -19.29 -1.70
CA PHE A 481 26.85 -18.61 -2.93
C PHE A 481 27.67 -17.33 -2.71
N GLY A 482 27.80 -16.83 -1.48
CA GLY A 482 28.69 -15.71 -1.14
C GLY A 482 28.40 -14.45 -1.96
N ASP A 483 29.34 -14.03 -2.80
CA ASP A 483 29.20 -12.85 -3.64
C ASP A 483 28.59 -13.12 -5.04
N GLY A 484 28.19 -14.38 -5.31
CA GLY A 484 27.60 -14.83 -6.58
C GLY A 484 26.16 -14.37 -6.85
N TYR A 485 25.59 -13.55 -5.97
CA TYR A 485 24.24 -13.01 -6.11
C TYR A 485 24.17 -11.48 -5.90
N ASP A 486 23.14 -10.89 -6.50
CA ASP A 486 22.64 -9.55 -6.23
C ASP A 486 21.20 -9.60 -5.70
N ILE A 487 20.80 -8.55 -5.01
CA ILE A 487 19.45 -8.33 -4.52
C ILE A 487 18.82 -7.19 -5.33
N LEU A 488 17.58 -7.40 -5.76
CA LEU A 488 16.72 -6.40 -6.38
C LEU A 488 15.42 -6.29 -5.58
N THR A 489 14.61 -5.32 -5.95
CA THR A 489 13.29 -5.05 -5.37
C THR A 489 12.24 -4.95 -6.46
N ASP A 490 10.95 -5.12 -6.17
CA ASP A 490 9.90 -4.81 -7.16
C ASP A 490 10.03 -3.40 -7.75
N HIS A 491 10.48 -2.43 -6.94
CA HIS A 491 10.75 -1.06 -7.40
C HIS A 491 11.81 -1.03 -8.51
N ASP A 492 12.85 -1.87 -8.40
CA ASP A 492 13.87 -2.01 -9.44
C ASP A 492 13.30 -2.55 -10.75
N LEU A 493 12.48 -3.61 -10.64
CA LEU A 493 11.87 -4.24 -11.79
C LEU A 493 10.86 -3.30 -12.45
N HIS A 494 10.07 -2.57 -11.65
CA HIS A 494 9.13 -1.59 -12.17
C HIS A 494 9.84 -0.47 -12.94
N LEU A 495 10.88 0.12 -12.34
CA LEU A 495 11.59 1.26 -12.93
C LEU A 495 12.46 0.89 -14.14
N ARG A 496 13.10 -0.28 -14.13
CA ARG A 496 14.07 -0.68 -15.16
C ARG A 496 13.55 -1.75 -16.12
N GLY A 497 12.36 -2.30 -15.86
CA GLY A 497 11.75 -3.38 -16.63
C GLY A 497 12.71 -4.55 -16.87
N ARG A 498 12.66 -5.10 -18.07
CA ARG A 498 13.50 -6.23 -18.51
C ARG A 498 15.00 -5.99 -18.36
N ALA A 499 15.46 -4.75 -18.43
CA ALA A 499 16.89 -4.44 -18.30
C ALA A 499 17.42 -4.79 -16.91
N ALA A 500 16.57 -4.73 -15.88
CA ALA A 500 16.92 -5.08 -14.50
C ALA A 500 17.46 -6.51 -14.37
N LEU A 501 16.92 -7.44 -15.16
CA LEU A 501 17.23 -8.88 -15.08
C LEU A 501 18.17 -9.37 -16.18
N SER A 502 18.71 -8.47 -16.99
CA SER A 502 19.41 -8.83 -18.24
C SER A 502 20.73 -9.59 -18.00
N GLN A 503 21.45 -9.26 -16.92
CA GLN A 503 22.79 -9.79 -16.60
C GLN A 503 22.79 -11.16 -15.91
N TYR A 504 21.66 -11.54 -15.29
CA TYR A 504 21.58 -12.73 -14.46
C TYR A 504 21.25 -13.97 -15.30
N ASP A 505 21.72 -15.11 -14.82
CA ASP A 505 21.37 -16.43 -15.38
C ASP A 505 20.19 -17.03 -14.62
N VAL A 506 20.07 -16.73 -13.32
CA VAL A 506 19.03 -17.24 -12.43
C VAL A 506 18.37 -16.09 -11.67
N VAL A 507 17.04 -16.05 -11.65
CA VAL A 507 16.27 -15.09 -10.86
C VAL A 507 15.35 -15.84 -9.89
N ILE A 508 15.38 -15.44 -8.63
CA ILE A 508 14.64 -16.04 -7.52
C ILE A 508 13.67 -14.99 -6.97
N SER A 509 12.39 -15.33 -6.84
CA SER A 509 11.40 -14.47 -6.17
C SER A 509 11.51 -14.56 -4.64
N GLY A 510 10.90 -13.61 -3.93
CA GLY A 510 10.58 -13.78 -2.51
C GLY A 510 9.58 -14.93 -2.23
N SER A 511 9.30 -15.17 -0.96
CA SER A 511 8.38 -16.19 -0.46
C SER A 511 6.91 -15.84 -0.70
N HIS A 512 6.59 -14.56 -0.85
CA HIS A 512 5.22 -14.07 -1.04
C HIS A 512 5.15 -12.86 -2.02
N PRO A 513 5.47 -13.03 -3.31
CA PRO A 513 5.50 -11.95 -4.29
C PRO A 513 4.09 -11.62 -4.84
N GLU A 514 3.11 -11.38 -3.97
CA GLU A 514 1.68 -11.26 -4.29
C GLU A 514 1.30 -10.06 -5.18
N TYR A 515 2.00 -8.92 -5.07
CA TYR A 515 1.59 -7.63 -5.65
C TYR A 515 2.53 -7.08 -6.76
N PRO A 516 2.83 -7.80 -7.84
CA PRO A 516 3.69 -7.27 -8.90
C PRO A 516 2.97 -6.21 -9.75
N SER A 517 3.77 -5.30 -10.33
CA SER A 517 3.31 -4.42 -11.41
C SER A 517 3.39 -5.10 -12.78
N ALA A 518 2.80 -4.49 -13.81
CA ALA A 518 2.90 -4.98 -15.19
C ALA A 518 4.37 -5.03 -15.64
N GLU A 519 5.14 -4.01 -15.30
CA GLU A 519 6.56 -3.88 -15.60
C GLU A 519 7.38 -4.97 -14.89
N SER A 520 7.02 -5.29 -13.64
CA SER A 520 7.63 -6.39 -12.89
C SER A 520 7.39 -7.73 -13.57
N LEU A 521 6.14 -8.03 -13.95
CA LEU A 521 5.80 -9.26 -14.68
C LEU A 521 6.53 -9.35 -16.03
N ASP A 522 6.55 -8.25 -16.78
CA ASP A 522 7.22 -8.18 -18.08
C ASP A 522 8.73 -8.39 -17.97
N ALA A 523 9.33 -8.04 -16.84
CA ALA A 523 10.73 -8.31 -16.55
C ALA A 523 10.99 -9.82 -16.39
N TYR A 524 10.20 -10.52 -15.57
CA TYR A 524 10.33 -11.98 -15.39
C TYR A 524 10.06 -12.75 -16.70
N GLU A 525 8.97 -12.41 -17.40
CA GLU A 525 8.68 -13.02 -18.71
C GLU A 525 9.78 -12.76 -19.72
N GLY A 526 10.30 -11.53 -19.77
CA GLY A 526 11.39 -11.17 -20.65
C GLY A 526 12.67 -11.93 -20.32
N HIS A 527 12.94 -12.19 -19.03
CA HIS A 527 14.07 -12.99 -18.60
C HIS A 527 13.95 -14.45 -19.08
N ALA A 528 12.78 -15.07 -18.87
CA ALA A 528 12.48 -16.43 -19.34
C ALA A 528 12.54 -16.57 -20.87
N LYS A 529 11.99 -15.59 -21.60
CA LYS A 529 12.01 -15.54 -23.09
C LYS A 529 13.43 -15.41 -23.63
N ASN A 530 14.34 -14.77 -22.90
CA ASN A 530 15.74 -14.60 -23.26
C ASN A 530 16.66 -15.72 -22.73
N GLY A 531 16.10 -16.86 -22.35
CA GLY A 531 16.85 -18.04 -21.94
C GLY A 531 17.41 -18.01 -20.53
N GLY A 532 16.99 -17.05 -19.70
CA GLY A 532 17.30 -17.03 -18.28
C GLY A 532 16.36 -17.96 -17.50
N SER A 533 16.82 -18.44 -16.35
CA SER A 533 16.07 -19.38 -15.52
C SER A 533 15.41 -18.70 -14.32
N LEU A 534 14.22 -19.16 -13.94
CA LEU A 534 13.42 -18.58 -12.87
C LEU A 534 13.16 -19.62 -11.76
N ILE A 535 13.23 -19.16 -10.51
CA ILE A 535 12.90 -19.92 -9.31
C ILE A 535 11.81 -19.17 -8.55
N TYR A 536 10.63 -19.77 -8.44
CA TYR A 536 9.57 -19.29 -7.58
C TYR A 536 9.55 -20.09 -6.27
N ALA A 537 10.18 -19.51 -5.25
CA ALA A 537 10.36 -20.10 -3.91
C ALA A 537 9.28 -19.65 -2.92
N GLY A 538 8.04 -19.46 -3.39
CA GLY A 538 6.94 -18.90 -2.61
C GLY A 538 5.58 -19.49 -2.93
N GLY A 539 4.54 -18.92 -2.33
CA GLY A 539 3.11 -19.17 -2.55
C GLY A 539 2.35 -17.85 -2.68
N ASN A 540 1.12 -17.88 -3.21
CA ASN A 540 0.30 -16.69 -3.51
C ASN A 540 1.05 -15.56 -4.22
N GLY A 541 1.90 -15.93 -5.17
CA GLY A 541 2.70 -15.02 -5.95
C GLY A 541 1.93 -14.53 -7.16
N PHE A 542 2.17 -13.27 -7.52
CA PHE A 542 1.71 -12.66 -8.75
C PHE A 542 0.17 -12.67 -8.89
N TYR A 543 -0.50 -12.40 -7.77
CA TYR A 543 -1.94 -12.54 -7.61
C TYR A 543 -2.67 -11.24 -7.94
N TRP A 544 -2.34 -10.16 -7.22
CA TRP A 544 -2.95 -8.85 -7.38
C TRP A 544 -2.13 -7.95 -8.29
N LYS A 545 -2.83 -7.19 -9.12
CA LYS A 545 -2.21 -6.10 -9.88
C LYS A 545 -2.01 -4.88 -9.00
N SER A 546 -0.75 -4.43 -8.91
CA SER A 546 -0.37 -3.15 -8.32
C SER A 546 0.16 -2.20 -9.39
N VAL A 547 0.16 -0.91 -9.09
CA VAL A 547 0.80 0.12 -9.91
C VAL A 547 1.53 1.14 -9.02
N THR A 548 2.55 1.77 -9.57
CA THR A 548 3.23 2.94 -8.99
C THR A 548 3.51 3.95 -10.10
N ASP A 549 4.02 5.13 -9.74
CA ASP A 549 4.39 6.20 -10.67
C ASP A 549 5.86 6.58 -10.44
N PRO A 550 6.71 6.61 -11.48
CA PRO A 550 8.10 7.06 -11.38
C PRO A 550 8.29 8.44 -10.75
N LYS A 551 7.28 9.35 -10.80
CA LYS A 551 7.36 10.65 -10.14
C LYS A 551 7.11 10.59 -8.62
N ARG A 552 6.43 9.54 -8.15
CA ARG A 552 6.09 9.28 -6.75
C ARG A 552 6.38 7.81 -6.42
N PRO A 553 7.65 7.38 -6.54
CA PRO A 553 8.01 5.97 -6.42
C PRO A 553 7.81 5.41 -5.01
N HIS A 554 7.51 6.27 -4.03
CA HIS A 554 7.13 5.88 -2.68
C HIS A 554 5.69 5.36 -2.58
N ARG A 555 4.81 5.71 -3.52
CA ARG A 555 3.37 5.41 -3.46
C ARG A 555 3.03 4.22 -4.34
N MET A 556 2.30 3.26 -3.77
CA MET A 556 1.72 2.13 -4.49
C MET A 556 0.20 2.21 -4.47
N GLU A 557 -0.45 1.87 -5.58
CA GLU A 557 -1.91 1.78 -5.68
C GLU A 557 -2.35 0.34 -6.01
N VAL A 558 -3.43 -0.12 -5.37
CA VAL A 558 -4.12 -1.36 -5.69
C VAL A 558 -5.63 -1.11 -5.71
N ARG A 559 -6.30 -1.62 -6.76
CA ARG A 559 -7.77 -1.66 -6.85
C ARG A 559 -8.26 -3.10 -6.85
N ARG A 560 -9.07 -3.47 -5.86
CA ARG A 560 -9.67 -4.81 -5.73
C ARG A 560 -11.05 -4.86 -6.40
N ALA A 561 -11.31 -5.93 -7.13
CA ALA A 561 -12.56 -6.16 -7.84
C ALA A 561 -13.43 -7.20 -7.09
N ASP A 562 -14.28 -7.91 -7.83
CA ASP A 562 -15.29 -8.85 -7.31
C ASP A 562 -14.80 -10.29 -7.05
N VAL A 563 -13.53 -10.58 -7.38
CA VAL A 563 -12.88 -11.89 -7.20
C VAL A 563 -11.59 -11.73 -6.40
N GLY A 564 -11.07 -12.85 -5.89
CA GLY A 564 -9.86 -12.91 -5.07
C GLY A 564 -10.11 -12.90 -3.56
N ALA A 565 -9.10 -13.35 -2.80
CA ALA A 565 -9.05 -13.25 -1.34
C ALA A 565 -8.81 -11.80 -0.91
N ARG A 566 -9.84 -11.16 -0.33
CA ARG A 566 -9.86 -9.71 -0.07
C ARG A 566 -10.63 -9.38 1.20
N THR A 567 -10.22 -8.30 1.86
CA THR A 567 -10.90 -7.74 3.03
C THR A 567 -11.92 -6.65 2.67
N HIS A 568 -11.79 -6.06 1.48
CA HIS A 568 -12.71 -5.06 0.92
C HIS A 568 -12.74 -5.15 -0.60
N GLU A 569 -13.71 -4.46 -1.22
CA GLU A 569 -13.84 -4.37 -2.68
C GLU A 569 -14.13 -2.95 -3.15
N ASN A 570 -13.57 -2.57 -4.30
CA ASN A 570 -13.92 -1.32 -4.95
C ASN A 570 -15.19 -1.50 -5.81
N PRO A 571 -16.15 -0.55 -5.73
CA PRO A 571 -17.40 -0.67 -6.46
C PRO A 571 -17.18 -0.56 -7.99
N PRO A 572 -18.14 -1.02 -8.80
CA PRO A 572 -18.11 -0.79 -10.24
C PRO A 572 -17.93 0.69 -10.58
N GLY A 573 -17.09 0.98 -11.57
CA GLY A 573 -16.72 2.35 -11.94
C GLY A 573 -15.56 2.94 -11.11
N GLU A 574 -15.00 2.22 -10.13
CA GLU A 574 -13.91 2.70 -9.27
C GLU A 574 -12.75 1.70 -9.17
N ARG A 575 -12.66 0.81 -10.18
CA ARG A 575 -11.70 -0.31 -10.26
C ARG A 575 -10.50 -0.04 -11.15
N HIS A 576 -10.48 1.12 -11.83
CA HIS A 576 -9.32 1.56 -12.61
C HIS A 576 -8.38 2.35 -11.71
N HIS A 577 -7.10 2.07 -11.80
CA HIS A 577 -6.08 2.78 -11.04
C HIS A 577 -6.04 4.26 -11.46
N ALA A 578 -5.96 5.16 -10.48
CA ALA A 578 -5.79 6.58 -10.74
C ALA A 578 -4.41 6.88 -11.32
N LEU A 579 -3.36 6.17 -10.88
CA LEU A 579 -1.98 6.46 -11.26
C LEU A 579 -1.70 6.22 -12.76
N ASN A 580 -2.40 5.29 -13.41
CA ASN A 580 -2.14 4.99 -14.82
C ASN A 580 -3.37 4.65 -15.67
N GLY A 581 -4.57 4.64 -15.10
CA GLY A 581 -5.83 4.35 -15.80
C GLY A 581 -6.07 2.89 -16.14
N GLN A 582 -5.18 1.97 -15.78
CA GLN A 582 -5.38 0.56 -16.07
C GLN A 582 -6.35 -0.09 -15.07
N LEU A 583 -7.15 -1.05 -15.55
CA LEU A 583 -8.00 -1.87 -14.69
C LEU A 583 -7.17 -2.64 -13.66
N GLY A 584 -7.64 -2.68 -12.41
CA GLY A 584 -7.10 -3.50 -11.33
C GLY A 584 -7.77 -4.88 -11.23
N GLY A 585 -7.67 -5.50 -10.06
CA GLY A 585 -8.10 -6.88 -9.82
C GLY A 585 -6.97 -7.90 -9.94
N LEU A 586 -7.34 -9.17 -10.07
CA LEU A 586 -6.39 -10.28 -10.20
C LEU A 586 -5.78 -10.33 -11.60
N TRP A 587 -4.49 -10.67 -11.68
CA TRP A 587 -3.81 -10.92 -12.95
C TRP A 587 -4.49 -12.03 -13.77
N ARG A 588 -4.94 -13.10 -13.09
CA ARG A 588 -5.74 -14.18 -13.69
C ARG A 588 -7.02 -13.66 -14.36
N SER A 589 -7.74 -12.73 -13.71
CA SER A 589 -9.02 -12.22 -14.20
C SER A 589 -8.88 -11.28 -15.40
N ILE A 590 -7.69 -10.72 -15.61
CA ILE A 590 -7.38 -9.87 -16.77
C ILE A 590 -6.52 -10.59 -17.83
N GLY A 591 -6.45 -11.92 -17.76
CA GLY A 591 -5.84 -12.77 -18.80
C GLY A 591 -4.32 -12.92 -18.74
N ARG A 592 -3.70 -12.76 -17.56
CA ARG A 592 -2.28 -13.04 -17.32
C ARG A 592 -2.08 -13.87 -16.03
N PRO A 593 -2.68 -15.06 -15.91
CA PRO A 593 -2.54 -15.85 -14.69
C PRO A 593 -1.07 -16.24 -14.43
N PRO A 594 -0.64 -16.33 -13.16
CA PRO A 594 0.72 -16.75 -12.80
C PRO A 594 1.11 -18.09 -13.40
N ASN A 595 0.14 -18.99 -13.62
CA ASN A 595 0.31 -20.29 -14.25
C ASN A 595 1.10 -20.25 -15.56
N GLU A 596 0.88 -19.23 -16.40
CA GLU A 596 1.53 -19.13 -17.73
C GLU A 596 3.05 -19.01 -17.63
N LEU A 597 3.55 -18.30 -16.62
CA LEU A 597 4.99 -18.08 -16.44
C LEU A 597 5.58 -19.04 -15.40
N TRP A 598 4.93 -19.17 -14.25
CA TRP A 598 5.47 -19.88 -13.10
C TRP A 598 5.07 -21.36 -13.08
N GLY A 599 4.23 -21.80 -14.03
CA GLY A 599 3.72 -23.17 -14.09
C GLY A 599 2.69 -23.50 -13.03
N ILE A 600 2.55 -22.70 -11.98
CA ILE A 600 1.58 -22.85 -10.91
C ILE A 600 0.92 -21.51 -10.59
N GLY A 601 -0.24 -21.57 -9.95
CA GLY A 601 -0.96 -20.39 -9.47
C GLY A 601 -1.80 -20.68 -8.25
N SER A 602 -2.13 -19.61 -7.55
CA SER A 602 -2.81 -19.58 -6.26
C SER A 602 -4.12 -20.35 -6.26
N CYS A 603 -4.33 -21.13 -5.21
CA CYS A 603 -5.48 -22.01 -5.10
C CYS A 603 -6.13 -22.04 -3.72
N ALA A 604 -5.36 -21.84 -2.65
CA ALA A 604 -5.85 -21.95 -1.28
C ALA A 604 -4.96 -21.20 -0.30
N SER A 605 -5.51 -20.90 0.88
CA SER A 605 -4.80 -20.33 2.03
C SER A 605 -5.26 -20.98 3.32
N GLY A 606 -4.43 -20.95 4.37
CA GLY A 606 -4.79 -21.42 5.69
C GLY A 606 -3.74 -21.19 6.76
N LYS A 607 -4.20 -21.13 8.02
CA LYS A 607 -3.34 -20.90 9.20
C LYS A 607 -2.72 -22.19 9.77
N GLY A 608 -3.20 -23.37 9.36
CA GLY A 608 -2.75 -24.65 9.91
C GLY A 608 -1.23 -24.87 9.79
N PRO A 609 -0.69 -25.89 10.49
CA PRO A 609 0.71 -26.26 10.36
C PRO A 609 1.00 -26.69 8.93
N GLY A 610 2.17 -26.31 8.42
CA GLY A 610 2.57 -26.73 7.09
C GLY A 610 2.72 -28.26 6.96
N ARG A 611 2.60 -28.76 5.74
CA ARG A 611 2.69 -30.17 5.36
C ARG A 611 3.91 -30.42 4.47
N PRO A 612 4.49 -31.64 4.49
CA PRO A 612 5.56 -32.00 3.56
C PRO A 612 5.06 -32.21 2.13
N PHE A 613 5.99 -32.32 1.19
CA PHE A 613 5.77 -32.73 -0.19
C PHE A 613 6.06 -34.22 -0.39
N ILE A 614 5.27 -34.90 -1.21
CA ILE A 614 5.49 -36.25 -1.71
C ILE A 614 6.01 -36.13 -3.15
N PRO A 615 7.29 -36.44 -3.41
CA PRO A 615 7.82 -36.53 -4.77
C PRO A 615 7.06 -37.56 -5.62
N THR A 616 6.88 -37.28 -6.91
CA THR A 616 6.19 -38.22 -7.80
C THR A 616 7.14 -39.34 -8.26
N ASP A 617 6.61 -40.55 -8.47
CA ASP A 617 7.38 -41.67 -9.01
C ASP A 617 7.95 -41.33 -10.40
N GLU A 618 7.21 -40.57 -11.21
CA GLU A 618 7.66 -40.11 -12.51
C GLU A 618 8.91 -39.21 -12.38
N ALA A 619 8.89 -38.23 -11.47
CA ALA A 619 10.02 -37.34 -11.28
C ALA A 619 11.23 -38.01 -10.62
N LEU A 620 11.01 -38.96 -9.70
CA LEU A 620 12.09 -39.72 -9.04
C LEU A 620 12.80 -40.68 -10.01
N ASN A 621 12.07 -41.24 -10.97
CA ASN A 621 12.60 -42.20 -11.94
C ASN A 621 13.03 -41.56 -13.27
N ASN A 622 12.83 -40.25 -13.45
CA ASN A 622 13.26 -39.53 -14.65
C ASN A 622 14.77 -39.23 -14.60
N PRO A 623 15.60 -39.84 -15.48
CA PRO A 623 17.05 -39.64 -15.45
C PRO A 623 17.48 -38.19 -15.68
N SER A 624 16.67 -37.39 -16.40
CA SER A 624 16.96 -35.97 -16.63
C SER A 624 16.79 -35.09 -15.39
N LEU A 625 16.21 -35.62 -14.32
CA LEU A 625 15.97 -34.94 -13.05
C LEU A 625 16.81 -35.51 -11.90
N GLU A 626 17.76 -36.41 -12.17
CA GLU A 626 18.60 -37.01 -11.11
C GLU A 626 19.36 -35.94 -10.31
N TRP A 627 19.76 -34.84 -10.96
CA TRP A 627 20.43 -33.71 -10.33
C TRP A 627 19.61 -33.06 -9.21
N LEU A 628 18.28 -33.06 -9.31
CA LEU A 628 17.37 -32.42 -8.35
C LEU A 628 17.42 -33.13 -7.00
N TRP A 629 17.51 -34.46 -7.03
CA TRP A 629 17.44 -35.34 -5.86
C TRP A 629 18.81 -35.67 -5.26
N LYS A 630 19.88 -35.09 -5.81
CA LYS A 630 21.25 -35.36 -5.39
C LYS A 630 21.46 -34.96 -3.92
N GLY A 631 22.04 -35.87 -3.14
CA GLY A 631 22.33 -35.64 -1.71
C GLY A 631 21.16 -35.91 -0.75
N LEU A 632 19.95 -36.17 -1.26
CA LEU A 632 18.82 -36.55 -0.42
C LEU A 632 18.90 -38.02 0.01
N ASN A 633 18.57 -38.29 1.28
CA ASN A 633 18.43 -39.64 1.82
C ASN A 633 17.11 -40.30 1.38
N GLU A 634 16.93 -41.58 1.68
CA GLU A 634 15.72 -42.32 1.30
C GLU A 634 14.43 -41.78 1.92
N GLU A 635 14.50 -41.17 3.11
CA GLU A 635 13.33 -40.58 3.79
C GLU A 635 12.89 -39.30 3.08
N SER A 636 13.81 -38.38 2.81
CA SER A 636 13.56 -37.13 2.08
C SER A 636 13.13 -37.36 0.63
N ARG A 637 13.55 -38.48 0.01
CA ARG A 637 13.05 -38.89 -1.32
C ARG A 637 11.63 -39.43 -1.29
N LYS A 638 11.09 -39.81 -0.12
CA LYS A 638 9.68 -40.21 0.06
C LYS A 638 8.83 -39.03 0.53
N LEU A 639 9.38 -38.20 1.42
CA LEU A 639 8.66 -37.12 2.09
C LEU A 639 9.61 -35.95 2.35
N LEU A 640 9.47 -34.90 1.54
CA LEU A 640 10.35 -33.74 1.51
C LEU A 640 9.80 -32.61 2.39
N GLY A 641 10.65 -31.97 3.21
CA GLY A 641 10.29 -30.76 3.93
C GLY A 641 9.29 -30.99 5.06
N THR A 642 9.56 -32.01 5.88
CA THR A 642 8.72 -32.37 7.05
C THR A 642 8.85 -31.42 8.22
N LYS A 643 9.86 -30.54 8.22
CA LYS A 643 10.15 -29.58 9.29
C LYS A 643 10.39 -28.17 8.74
N GLY A 644 10.23 -27.18 9.60
CA GLY A 644 10.24 -25.77 9.26
C GLY A 644 9.70 -24.92 10.39
N LEU A 645 10.00 -23.61 10.35
CA LEU A 645 9.57 -22.64 11.36
C LEU A 645 8.04 -22.45 11.44
N ALA A 646 7.30 -23.06 10.51
CA ALA A 646 5.85 -23.03 10.40
C ALA A 646 5.23 -24.43 10.22
N GLY A 647 5.90 -25.49 10.68
CA GLY A 647 5.51 -26.89 10.46
C GLY A 647 6.29 -27.50 9.30
N GLY A 648 5.63 -27.88 8.21
CA GLY A 648 6.26 -28.37 6.97
C GLY A 648 6.34 -27.31 5.85
N ALA A 649 6.96 -27.71 4.73
CA ALA A 649 7.35 -26.83 3.63
C ALA A 649 6.17 -26.32 2.76
N SER A 650 5.02 -26.98 2.77
CA SER A 650 3.77 -26.52 2.12
C SER A 650 2.85 -25.90 3.17
N GLY A 651 2.48 -24.62 3.09
CA GLY A 651 1.59 -24.00 4.08
C GLY A 651 1.52 -22.47 3.97
N ASP A 652 0.67 -21.89 4.82
CA ASP A 652 0.21 -20.49 4.74
C ASP A 652 -0.63 -20.24 3.48
N GLU A 653 -0.01 -20.19 2.30
CA GLU A 653 -0.74 -20.08 1.02
C GLU A 653 -0.16 -21.02 -0.03
N LEU A 654 -1.04 -21.58 -0.86
CA LEU A 654 -0.78 -22.75 -1.69
C LEU A 654 -1.06 -22.45 -3.17
N ASP A 655 -0.13 -22.85 -4.03
CA ASP A 655 -0.28 -22.75 -5.49
C ASP A 655 -0.18 -24.13 -6.15
N ARG A 656 -0.91 -24.32 -7.24
CA ARG A 656 -1.01 -25.62 -7.93
C ARG A 656 -0.78 -25.50 -9.43
N LEU A 657 -0.42 -26.62 -10.05
CA LEU A 657 -0.39 -26.81 -11.49
C LEU A 657 -1.83 -26.89 -12.02
N ASP A 658 -2.14 -26.11 -13.06
CA ASP A 658 -3.43 -26.16 -13.75
C ASP A 658 -3.32 -25.78 -15.23
N ILE A 659 -3.35 -26.79 -16.10
CA ILE A 659 -3.27 -26.62 -17.56
C ILE A 659 -4.47 -25.82 -18.09
N ALA A 660 -5.64 -25.89 -17.45
CA ALA A 660 -6.83 -25.16 -17.91
C ALA A 660 -6.71 -23.64 -17.70
N ILE A 661 -5.84 -23.20 -16.78
CA ILE A 661 -5.57 -21.79 -16.48
C ILE A 661 -4.25 -21.33 -17.13
N GLY A 662 -3.60 -22.19 -17.91
CA GLY A 662 -2.45 -21.81 -18.74
C GLY A 662 -1.09 -22.34 -18.27
N SER A 663 -1.05 -23.25 -17.30
CA SER A 663 0.22 -23.93 -16.97
C SER A 663 0.81 -24.61 -18.22
N PRO A 664 2.14 -24.53 -18.46
CA PRO A 664 2.76 -25.11 -19.65
C PRO A 664 2.53 -26.61 -19.78
N ALA A 665 2.18 -27.07 -20.98
CA ALA A 665 1.92 -28.48 -21.24
C ALA A 665 3.16 -29.39 -21.09
N ASN A 666 4.37 -28.81 -21.12
CA ASN A 666 5.63 -29.52 -20.86
C ASN A 666 6.07 -29.45 -19.39
N ALA A 667 5.23 -28.93 -18.48
CA ALA A 667 5.54 -28.90 -17.06
C ALA A 667 5.51 -30.30 -16.44
N ILE A 668 6.57 -30.63 -15.72
CA ILE A 668 6.72 -31.87 -14.97
C ILE A 668 6.31 -31.61 -13.52
N LEU A 669 5.34 -32.38 -13.01
CA LEU A 669 4.96 -32.39 -11.60
C LEU A 669 6.02 -33.15 -10.80
N LEU A 670 6.86 -32.41 -10.08
CA LEU A 670 7.95 -32.96 -9.29
C LEU A 670 7.48 -33.56 -7.97
N ALA A 671 6.63 -32.84 -7.26
CA ALA A 671 6.11 -33.25 -5.97
C ALA A 671 4.76 -32.58 -5.67
N ARG A 672 3.98 -33.16 -4.76
CA ARG A 672 2.69 -32.62 -4.30
C ARG A 672 2.64 -32.62 -2.79
N SER A 673 2.10 -31.57 -2.17
CA SER A 673 1.92 -31.55 -0.72
C SER A 673 1.06 -32.71 -0.24
N GLU A 674 1.29 -33.17 0.98
CA GLU A 674 0.28 -33.97 1.67
C GLU A 674 -1.04 -33.20 1.80
N ARG A 675 -2.11 -33.93 2.11
CA ARG A 675 -3.43 -33.36 2.39
C ARG A 675 -3.34 -32.41 3.58
N HIS A 676 -3.81 -31.18 3.38
CA HIS A 676 -3.98 -30.18 4.42
C HIS A 676 -5.26 -30.43 5.22
N ASP A 677 -5.33 -29.88 6.43
CA ASP A 677 -6.54 -29.95 7.26
C ASP A 677 -7.53 -28.81 6.94
N ASP A 678 -8.62 -28.74 7.70
CA ASP A 678 -9.71 -27.78 7.44
C ASP A 678 -9.39 -26.34 7.88
N HIS A 679 -8.17 -26.07 8.38
CA HIS A 679 -7.69 -24.68 8.51
C HIS A 679 -7.30 -24.08 7.16
N PHE A 680 -7.25 -24.88 6.11
CA PHE A 680 -7.00 -24.46 4.73
C PHE A 680 -8.28 -24.50 3.90
N MET A 681 -8.48 -23.48 3.07
CA MET A 681 -9.63 -23.37 2.19
C MET A 681 -9.25 -22.80 0.83
N LEU A 682 -10.05 -23.16 -0.18
CA LEU A 682 -9.89 -22.63 -1.53
C LEU A 682 -10.11 -21.13 -1.60
N PHE A 683 -9.35 -20.48 -2.48
CA PHE A 683 -9.62 -19.11 -2.87
C PHE A 683 -10.91 -18.99 -3.69
N ASN A 684 -11.50 -17.79 -3.68
CA ASN A 684 -12.84 -17.54 -4.22
C ASN A 684 -12.95 -17.88 -5.72
N GLU A 685 -11.92 -17.59 -6.50
CA GLU A 685 -11.84 -17.84 -7.94
C GLU A 685 -11.66 -19.32 -8.33
N GLU A 686 -11.47 -20.21 -7.35
CA GLU A 686 -11.48 -21.67 -7.56
C GLU A 686 -12.88 -22.27 -7.52
N LEU A 687 -13.87 -21.49 -7.10
CA LEU A 687 -15.21 -21.98 -6.83
C LEU A 687 -16.18 -21.61 -7.97
N ILE A 688 -16.88 -22.63 -8.46
CA ILE A 688 -18.08 -22.49 -9.28
C ILE A 688 -19.25 -23.10 -8.50
N PHE A 689 -20.49 -22.69 -8.78
CA PHE A 689 -21.67 -23.18 -8.10
C PHE A 689 -21.85 -24.71 -8.26
N PRO A 690 -22.19 -25.47 -7.19
CA PRO A 690 -22.36 -25.07 -5.79
C PRO A 690 -21.03 -25.09 -4.99
N MET A 691 -20.93 -24.24 -3.96
CA MET A 691 -19.74 -24.14 -3.10
C MET A 691 -19.66 -25.30 -2.09
N ILE A 692 -19.25 -26.48 -2.55
CA ILE A 692 -19.07 -27.69 -1.74
C ILE A 692 -17.63 -28.23 -1.87
N GLY A 693 -17.13 -28.91 -0.84
CA GLY A 693 -15.80 -29.53 -0.87
C GLY A 693 -14.66 -28.51 -0.98
N THR A 694 -14.73 -27.44 -0.17
CA THR A 694 -13.84 -26.27 -0.26
C THR A 694 -12.70 -26.27 0.76
N LEU A 695 -12.73 -27.19 1.73
CA LEU A 695 -11.75 -27.27 2.83
C LEU A 695 -10.65 -28.29 2.52
N GLY A 696 -9.50 -28.18 3.20
CA GLY A 696 -8.34 -29.05 2.96
C GLY A 696 -8.63 -30.55 3.08
N SER A 697 -9.46 -30.97 4.04
CA SER A 697 -9.77 -32.40 4.19
C SER A 697 -10.69 -32.94 3.08
N THR A 698 -11.44 -32.07 2.41
CA THR A 698 -12.51 -32.44 1.47
C THR A 698 -12.19 -32.12 0.01
N SER A 699 -11.30 -31.15 -0.24
CA SER A 699 -10.96 -30.70 -1.57
C SER A 699 -9.63 -31.29 -2.06
N PRO A 700 -9.55 -31.89 -3.25
CA PRO A 700 -8.28 -32.24 -3.86
C PRO A 700 -7.52 -31.01 -4.38
N LEU A 701 -8.17 -29.85 -4.47
CA LEU A 701 -7.58 -28.61 -5.00
C LEU A 701 -6.73 -27.86 -3.97
N VAL A 702 -6.96 -28.07 -2.67
CA VAL A 702 -6.18 -27.46 -1.58
C VAL A 702 -4.85 -28.21 -1.43
N ARG A 703 -3.82 -27.75 -2.15
CA ARG A 703 -2.49 -28.37 -2.18
C ARG A 703 -1.45 -27.43 -2.78
N SER A 704 -0.17 -27.68 -2.46
CA SER A 704 0.96 -27.15 -3.24
C SER A 704 1.42 -28.16 -4.28
N ASP A 705 1.71 -27.72 -5.50
CA ASP A 705 2.40 -28.53 -6.52
C ASP A 705 3.80 -27.94 -6.79
N MET A 706 4.83 -28.76 -6.71
CA MET A 706 6.20 -28.41 -7.13
C MET A 706 6.38 -28.81 -8.59
N VAL A 707 6.82 -27.87 -9.43
CA VAL A 707 6.92 -28.09 -10.88
C VAL A 707 8.26 -27.64 -11.45
N TYR A 708 8.63 -28.26 -12.57
CA TYR A 708 9.76 -27.84 -13.41
C TYR A 708 9.37 -27.88 -14.88
N TYR A 709 9.78 -26.89 -15.67
CA TYR A 709 9.64 -26.94 -17.12
C TYR A 709 10.73 -26.12 -17.84
N GLU A 710 10.97 -26.45 -19.10
CA GLU A 710 11.91 -25.72 -19.97
C GLU A 710 11.16 -24.68 -20.81
N THR A 711 11.71 -23.47 -20.87
CA THR A 711 11.11 -22.36 -21.62
C THR A 711 11.51 -22.42 -23.09
N ASN A 712 10.71 -21.81 -23.97
CA ASN A 712 11.09 -21.68 -25.38
C ASN A 712 12.37 -20.84 -25.60
N GLY A 713 12.74 -20.00 -24.62
CA GLY A 713 14.01 -19.28 -24.63
C GLY A 713 15.23 -20.15 -24.31
N GLY A 714 15.03 -21.42 -23.95
CA GLY A 714 16.11 -22.35 -23.58
C GLY A 714 16.56 -22.28 -22.12
N GLY A 715 15.87 -21.47 -21.30
CA GLY A 715 16.00 -21.43 -19.84
C GLY A 715 15.05 -22.43 -19.16
N SER A 716 14.95 -22.35 -17.84
CA SER A 716 14.10 -23.25 -17.05
C SER A 716 13.33 -22.51 -15.97
N VAL A 717 12.17 -23.04 -15.58
CA VAL A 717 11.39 -22.55 -14.44
C VAL A 717 11.22 -23.67 -13.43
N PHE A 718 11.47 -23.36 -12.15
CA PHE A 718 11.20 -24.23 -11.01
C PHE A 718 10.32 -23.47 -10.01
N SER A 719 9.24 -24.09 -9.55
CA SER A 719 8.28 -23.45 -8.64
C SER A 719 7.83 -24.42 -7.55
N VAL A 720 7.62 -23.91 -6.33
CA VAL A 720 7.31 -24.74 -5.13
C VAL A 720 5.87 -24.60 -4.63
N GLY A 721 5.25 -23.43 -4.85
CA GLY A 721 3.84 -23.17 -4.54
C GLY A 721 3.49 -23.11 -3.07
N SER A 722 4.37 -22.57 -2.24
CA SER A 722 4.19 -22.42 -0.80
C SER A 722 5.01 -21.28 -0.20
N ILE A 723 4.36 -20.40 0.58
CA ILE A 723 5.07 -19.37 1.38
C ILE A 723 5.99 -20.03 2.40
N ASN A 724 5.59 -21.16 2.96
CA ASN A 724 6.36 -21.88 3.97
C ASN A 724 7.70 -22.46 3.45
N TRP A 725 7.99 -22.41 2.14
CA TRP A 725 9.23 -22.97 1.61
C TRP A 725 10.47 -22.36 2.27
N ASN A 726 10.54 -21.03 2.37
CA ASN A 726 11.66 -20.35 3.04
C ASN A 726 11.72 -20.63 4.56
N ASN A 727 10.57 -20.83 5.20
CA ASN A 727 10.50 -21.24 6.60
C ASN A 727 11.07 -22.64 6.85
N SER A 728 10.95 -23.55 5.88
CA SER A 728 11.58 -24.88 5.92
C SER A 728 13.03 -24.86 5.43
N LEU A 729 13.36 -24.01 4.46
CA LEU A 729 14.72 -23.81 3.95
C LEU A 729 15.70 -23.50 5.09
N ALA A 730 15.30 -22.62 6.00
CA ALA A 730 16.13 -22.14 7.09
C ALA A 730 16.31 -23.15 8.24
N TRP A 731 15.49 -24.19 8.30
CA TRP A 731 15.44 -25.11 9.43
C TRP A 731 16.81 -25.75 9.71
N ASP A 732 17.21 -25.79 10.99
CA ASP A 732 18.48 -26.35 11.46
C ASP A 732 19.70 -25.78 10.70
N GLY A 733 19.72 -24.47 10.49
CA GLY A 733 20.88 -23.78 9.92
C GLY A 733 21.16 -24.14 8.46
N TYR A 734 20.11 -24.39 7.68
CA TYR A 734 20.15 -24.82 6.27
C TYR A 734 20.70 -26.24 6.05
N GLU A 735 20.72 -27.09 7.09
CA GLU A 735 21.14 -28.49 7.01
C GLU A 735 19.92 -29.42 6.89
N ASN A 736 19.14 -29.23 5.83
CA ASN A 736 17.90 -29.97 5.59
C ASN A 736 17.68 -30.23 4.10
N ASP A 737 16.64 -31.00 3.79
CA ASP A 737 16.31 -31.45 2.45
C ASP A 737 15.76 -30.34 1.54
N VAL A 738 15.02 -29.38 2.09
CA VAL A 738 14.53 -28.18 1.37
C VAL A 738 15.70 -27.29 0.93
N ALA A 739 16.69 -27.08 1.80
CA ALA A 739 17.94 -26.39 1.48
C ALA A 739 18.73 -27.13 0.40
N GLN A 740 18.86 -28.45 0.51
CA GLN A 740 19.57 -29.26 -0.49
C GLN A 740 18.91 -29.20 -1.87
N VAL A 741 17.58 -29.31 -1.95
CA VAL A 741 16.83 -29.19 -3.22
C VAL A 741 17.02 -27.80 -3.82
N THR A 742 16.87 -26.75 -3.01
CA THR A 742 17.04 -25.36 -3.46
C THR A 742 18.46 -25.13 -4.00
N GLU A 743 19.49 -25.64 -3.32
CA GLU A 743 20.88 -25.58 -3.78
C GLU A 743 21.07 -26.30 -5.11
N ASN A 744 20.53 -27.51 -5.25
CA ASN A 744 20.64 -28.30 -6.48
C ASN A 744 20.05 -27.55 -7.68
N VAL A 745 18.86 -26.94 -7.52
CA VAL A 745 18.21 -26.15 -8.57
C VAL A 745 19.04 -24.96 -8.99
N ILE A 746 19.52 -24.16 -8.03
CA ILE A 746 20.32 -22.97 -8.35
C ILE A 746 21.62 -23.39 -9.07
N ARG A 747 22.30 -24.44 -8.58
CA ARG A 747 23.56 -24.91 -9.19
C ARG A 747 23.36 -25.47 -10.60
N GLU A 748 22.29 -26.23 -10.82
CA GLU A 748 21.96 -26.74 -12.15
C GLU A 748 21.64 -25.59 -13.11
N PHE A 749 20.83 -24.61 -12.69
CA PHE A 749 20.46 -23.48 -13.55
C PHE A 749 21.67 -22.60 -13.88
N LEU A 750 22.59 -22.39 -12.93
CA LEU A 750 23.86 -21.72 -13.18
C LEU A 750 24.76 -22.52 -14.14
N ALA A 751 24.82 -23.85 -14.00
CA ALA A 751 25.63 -24.71 -14.87
C ALA A 751 25.13 -24.70 -16.32
N ARG A 752 23.81 -24.64 -16.51
CA ARG A 752 23.20 -24.45 -17.84
C ARG A 752 23.48 -23.07 -18.42
N GLY A 753 23.51 -22.05 -17.56
CA GLY A 753 23.68 -20.65 -17.92
C GLY A 753 22.56 -20.11 -18.81
N LYS A 754 22.60 -18.80 -19.09
CA LYS A 754 21.67 -18.19 -20.04
C LYS A 754 22.05 -18.56 -21.48
N LYS A 755 21.15 -19.27 -22.17
CA LYS A 755 21.35 -19.58 -23.60
C LYS A 755 20.97 -18.37 -24.45
N ASN A 756 21.91 -17.81 -25.19
CA ASN A 756 21.63 -16.80 -26.21
C ASN A 756 20.94 -17.49 -27.41
N VAL A 757 19.63 -17.65 -27.35
CA VAL A 757 18.84 -18.03 -28.52
C VAL A 757 18.78 -16.79 -29.42
N SER A 758 19.46 -16.84 -30.56
CA SER A 758 19.29 -15.79 -31.59
C SER A 758 17.84 -15.83 -32.08
N PRO A 759 17.18 -14.67 -32.22
CA PRO A 759 15.75 -14.59 -32.55
C PRO A 759 15.35 -15.30 -33.84
#